data_AF-A0A7S0NLV4-F1
#
_entry.id   AF-A0A7S0NLV4-F1
#
_cell.length_a   1.000
_cell.length_b   1.000
_cell.length_c   1.000
_cell.angle_alpha   90.00
_cell.angle_beta   90.00
_cell.angle_gamma   90.00
#
_symmetry.space_group_name_H-M   'P 1'
#
loop_
_entity.id
_entity.type
_entity.pdbx_description
1 polymer ?
#
loop_
_entity_poly.entity_id
_entity_poly.type
_entity_poly.pdbx_seq_one_letter_code
_entity_poly.pdbx_strand_id
1 'polypeptide(L)'
;VAAAESAAVDARMDAAASEADAAAARARLRVVVAREFERWNSNSNADESKVDGSNVNEDDDDAPPAPATGERELAFVAAARAFFGVMFLPNSRQLHRALITSRKKLGARGARLAETALLAETSAAIDDALAELKGNRDGRPFNGCLSTATAMRPATALASVNMVQPRGLAERRVLRGVAVRAASLIAAGIHGMIDETLRGRRVPPTEMEIAHDAVAVAYSLVQRHLESIVNVNVPGSSPAGGVDAIAALATALARILSADGSQLSREVAVSAGVTFSALSGVGAMPAAHACALADAFFPRFPGKETSTSGAWRVANGAGAAPIDALRVLAAASSSDDILGEFESTKAIASTKAFEDFPSLASSFSAFGTLSAVRGALTAASPEALSRALVRPGGNGDAAGGNAAGDWRFLVDGAIPKICAWMEHPVDQHFKFHASAALKSALTRAKTCVAHDASFALPPALVDRILTALWANWEDPLTQTVKEAQGAFEALANLYASSENFLERVASRLVERGVPSKGRYVPLAALVPKLGARKLLDIRPNLLEESLDAMRDDSVCCAAGTLIKELSAKLLDEMEEEERTAAAAGSAAAAGSGIEPGTPERPSSERWVIGNGSGKRGGVDKGRGRGRDEVCIREGCGAAVAAWRRWWIPPTLATLLRPGRERVGCAQYALPHLMRQDAASIVFLLEGLKNKKKKKKKKGWW
;
A
#
# COMPACT_ATOMS: atom_id res chain seq x y z
N VAL A 1 49.31 1.42 -11.50
CA VAL A 1 48.85 2.74 -11.02
C VAL A 1 48.72 3.71 -12.19
N ALA A 2 49.80 4.05 -12.90
CA ALA A 2 49.74 4.91 -14.09
C ALA A 2 48.77 4.44 -15.21
N ALA A 3 48.69 3.12 -15.47
CA ALA A 3 47.72 2.56 -16.43
C ALA A 3 46.25 2.66 -15.95
N ALA A 4 46.01 2.63 -14.64
CA ALA A 4 44.67 2.78 -14.06
C ALA A 4 44.23 4.25 -14.01
N GLU A 5 45.19 5.18 -13.85
CA GLU A 5 44.94 6.61 -13.97
C GLU A 5 44.68 7.03 -15.42
N SER A 6 45.39 6.46 -16.41
CA SER A 6 45.10 6.69 -17.83
C SER A 6 43.69 6.24 -18.20
N ALA A 7 43.29 5.02 -17.83
CA ALA A 7 41.96 4.50 -18.11
C ALA A 7 40.83 5.30 -17.42
N ALA A 8 41.10 5.86 -16.23
CA ALA A 8 40.15 6.71 -15.52
C ALA A 8 40.03 8.12 -16.12
N VAL A 9 41.11 8.64 -16.73
CA VAL A 9 41.10 9.90 -17.49
C VAL A 9 40.37 9.71 -18.81
N ASP A 10 40.64 8.63 -19.54
CA ASP A 10 39.96 8.31 -20.79
C ASP A 10 38.45 8.10 -20.57
N ALA A 11 38.05 7.37 -19.53
CA ALA A 11 36.64 7.20 -19.16
C ALA A 11 35.96 8.52 -18.73
N ARG A 12 36.70 9.46 -18.14
CA ARG A 12 36.19 10.80 -17.80
C ARG A 12 36.08 11.70 -19.02
N MET A 13 37.00 11.58 -19.98
CA MET A 13 36.95 12.33 -21.24
C MET A 13 35.83 11.82 -22.15
N ASP A 14 35.61 10.50 -22.21
CA ASP A 14 34.50 9.89 -22.94
C ASP A 14 33.14 10.24 -22.32
N ALA A 15 33.06 10.27 -20.97
CA ALA A 15 31.86 10.74 -20.27
C ALA A 15 31.59 12.23 -20.52
N ALA A 16 32.63 13.07 -20.53
CA ALA A 16 32.51 14.50 -20.81
C ALA A 16 32.16 14.79 -22.29
N ALA A 17 32.70 14.00 -23.23
CA ALA A 17 32.36 14.09 -24.66
C ALA A 17 30.90 13.68 -24.91
N SER A 18 30.44 12.59 -24.27
CA SER A 18 29.04 12.16 -24.30
C SER A 18 28.09 13.21 -23.70
N GLU A 19 28.50 13.90 -22.64
CA GLU A 19 27.72 14.96 -22.01
C GLU A 19 27.68 16.25 -22.85
N ALA A 20 28.78 16.59 -23.53
CA ALA A 20 28.85 17.71 -24.48
C ALA A 20 28.01 17.46 -25.74
N ASP A 21 28.05 16.25 -26.29
CA ASP A 21 27.22 15.85 -27.42
C ASP A 21 25.73 15.79 -27.04
N ALA A 22 25.40 15.31 -25.83
CA ALA A 22 24.05 15.38 -25.29
C ALA A 22 23.59 16.83 -25.06
N ALA A 23 24.47 17.73 -24.61
CA ALA A 23 24.17 19.15 -24.45
C ALA A 23 23.97 19.87 -25.80
N ALA A 24 24.77 19.53 -26.81
CA ALA A 24 24.63 20.04 -28.17
C ALA A 24 23.35 19.51 -28.84
N ALA A 25 23.01 18.24 -28.64
CA ALA A 25 21.73 17.67 -29.04
C ALA A 25 20.55 18.36 -28.35
N ARG A 26 20.63 18.61 -27.03
CA ARG A 26 19.61 19.37 -26.26
C ARG A 26 19.43 20.80 -26.74
N ALA A 27 20.51 21.48 -27.12
CA ALA A 27 20.46 22.85 -27.65
C ALA A 27 19.84 22.90 -29.05
N ARG A 28 20.21 21.95 -29.93
CA ARG A 28 19.63 21.82 -31.27
C ARG A 28 18.15 21.41 -31.22
N LEU A 29 17.78 20.48 -30.35
CA LEU A 29 16.38 20.08 -30.14
C LEU A 29 15.54 21.23 -29.59
N ARG A 30 16.06 22.02 -28.64
CA ARG A 30 15.35 23.19 -28.09
C ARG A 30 15.01 24.22 -29.16
N VAL A 31 15.95 24.50 -30.07
CA VAL A 31 15.75 25.47 -31.15
C VAL A 31 14.75 24.93 -32.19
N VAL A 32 14.87 23.66 -32.59
CA VAL A 32 13.97 23.05 -33.58
C VAL A 32 12.55 22.89 -33.03
N VAL A 33 12.41 22.40 -31.79
CA VAL A 33 11.12 22.21 -31.13
C VAL A 33 10.44 23.55 -30.83
N ALA A 34 11.15 24.56 -30.33
CA ALA A 34 10.56 25.88 -30.08
C ALA A 34 10.05 26.53 -31.38
N ARG A 35 10.83 26.42 -32.46
CA ARG A 35 10.50 27.04 -33.76
C ARG A 35 9.31 26.37 -34.44
N GLU A 36 9.22 25.04 -34.40
CA GLU A 36 8.08 24.30 -34.98
C GLU A 36 6.82 24.40 -34.10
N PHE A 37 6.97 24.49 -32.78
CA PHE A 37 5.84 24.66 -31.85
C PHE A 37 5.21 26.06 -31.95
N GLU A 38 6.02 27.12 -32.10
CA GLU A 38 5.51 28.49 -32.36
C GLU A 38 4.84 28.60 -33.74
N ARG A 39 5.36 27.89 -34.75
CA ARG A 39 4.81 27.85 -36.11
C ARG A 39 3.46 27.14 -36.17
N TRP A 40 3.29 26.08 -35.38
CA TRP A 40 2.03 25.35 -35.26
C TRP A 40 0.96 26.18 -34.51
N ASN A 41 1.32 26.80 -33.38
CA ASN A 41 0.38 27.64 -32.61
C ASN A 41 -0.09 28.89 -33.38
N SER A 42 0.78 29.48 -34.22
CA SER A 42 0.45 30.69 -34.99
C SER A 42 -0.53 30.41 -36.14
N ASN A 43 -0.56 29.19 -36.67
CA ASN A 43 -1.42 28.82 -37.81
C ASN A 43 -2.67 27.99 -37.44
N SER A 44 -2.71 27.40 -36.25
CA SER A 44 -3.89 26.62 -35.79
C SER A 44 -5.12 27.52 -35.56
N ASN A 45 -4.91 28.80 -35.24
CA ASN A 45 -5.98 29.80 -35.13
C ASN A 45 -6.64 30.18 -36.46
N ALA A 46 -6.12 29.71 -37.61
CA ALA A 46 -6.66 30.05 -38.93
C ALA A 46 -7.61 28.97 -39.51
N ASP A 47 -7.58 27.73 -39.00
CA ASP A 47 -8.25 26.58 -39.66
C ASP A 47 -9.40 25.96 -38.82
N GLU A 48 -9.68 26.44 -37.61
CA GLU A 48 -10.76 25.91 -36.74
C GLU A 48 -12.15 26.55 -36.98
N SER A 49 -12.40 27.13 -38.15
CA SER A 49 -13.73 27.64 -38.54
C SER A 49 -14.47 26.70 -39.49
N LYS A 50 -14.84 25.50 -39.01
CA LYS A 50 -15.97 24.65 -39.46
C LYS A 50 -15.69 23.17 -39.20
N VAL A 51 -16.15 22.62 -38.08
CA VAL A 51 -16.75 21.27 -38.04
C VAL A 51 -17.83 21.29 -36.96
N ASP A 52 -19.08 21.09 -37.38
CA ASP A 52 -20.27 21.07 -36.54
C ASP A 52 -20.26 19.87 -35.58
N GLY A 53 -20.72 20.11 -34.36
CA GLY A 53 -20.91 19.08 -33.34
C GLY A 53 -22.04 18.13 -33.72
N SER A 54 -21.71 16.86 -33.94
CA SER A 54 -22.69 15.78 -33.94
C SER A 54 -22.19 14.62 -33.08
N ASN A 55 -23.14 14.07 -32.32
CA ASN A 55 -23.00 12.97 -31.34
C ASN A 55 -22.00 11.89 -31.78
N VAL A 56 -20.92 11.75 -31.01
CA VAL A 56 -20.03 10.59 -31.08
C VAL A 56 -20.48 9.62 -29.98
N ASN A 57 -20.97 8.44 -30.40
CA ASN A 57 -21.30 7.34 -29.51
C ASN A 57 -20.03 6.87 -28.77
N GLU A 58 -20.15 6.53 -27.49
CA GLU A 58 -19.04 6.09 -26.61
C GLU A 58 -18.39 4.76 -27.06
N ASP A 59 -18.98 4.05 -28.04
CA ASP A 59 -18.52 2.74 -28.53
C ASP A 59 -17.54 2.81 -29.75
N ASP A 60 -17.31 3.99 -30.36
CA ASP A 60 -16.42 4.16 -31.53
C ASP A 60 -14.99 4.64 -31.18
N ASP A 61 -14.65 4.71 -29.89
CA ASP A 61 -13.43 5.35 -29.35
C ASP A 61 -12.15 4.46 -29.36
N ASP A 62 -12.25 3.22 -29.85
CA ASP A 62 -11.15 2.25 -29.98
C ASP A 62 -10.47 2.28 -31.36
N ALA A 63 -10.90 3.16 -32.28
CA ALA A 63 -10.26 3.31 -33.59
C ALA A 63 -8.85 3.93 -33.46
N PRO A 64 -7.81 3.35 -34.10
CA PRO A 64 -6.47 3.94 -34.10
C PRO A 64 -6.50 5.35 -34.68
N PRO A 65 -5.71 6.29 -34.12
CA PRO A 65 -5.70 7.67 -34.61
C PRO A 65 -5.36 7.69 -36.11
N ALA A 66 -6.19 8.37 -36.91
CA ALA A 66 -6.00 8.45 -38.35
C ALA A 66 -4.57 8.91 -38.68
N PRO A 67 -3.88 8.24 -39.64
CA PRO A 67 -2.46 8.45 -39.90
C PRO A 67 -2.17 9.91 -40.31
N ALA A 68 -0.91 10.30 -40.19
CA ALA A 68 -0.45 11.59 -40.71
C ALA A 68 -0.53 11.57 -42.25
N THR A 69 -1.33 12.45 -42.85
CA THR A 69 -1.58 12.43 -44.30
C THR A 69 -0.95 13.62 -45.04
N GLY A 70 -0.30 14.55 -44.34
CA GLY A 70 0.37 15.72 -44.92
C GLY A 70 1.79 15.96 -44.38
N GLU A 71 2.63 16.64 -45.16
CA GLU A 71 4.04 16.93 -44.83
C GLU A 71 4.23 17.58 -43.47
N ARG A 72 3.34 18.51 -43.08
CA ARG A 72 3.37 19.18 -41.78
C ARG A 72 3.09 18.24 -40.62
N GLU A 73 2.14 17.33 -40.78
CA GLU A 73 1.81 16.34 -39.75
C GLU A 73 2.97 15.34 -39.58
N LEU A 74 3.59 14.94 -40.69
CA LEU A 74 4.78 14.07 -40.67
C LEU A 74 5.96 14.75 -39.97
N ALA A 75 6.23 16.02 -40.26
CA ALA A 75 7.25 16.80 -39.58
C ALA A 75 6.98 16.95 -38.07
N PHE A 76 5.72 17.20 -37.70
CA PHE A 76 5.29 17.25 -36.30
C PHE A 76 5.51 15.91 -35.58
N VAL A 77 5.10 14.79 -36.21
CA VAL A 77 5.29 13.44 -35.63
C VAL A 77 6.77 13.14 -35.43
N ALA A 78 7.63 13.47 -36.40
CA ALA A 78 9.08 13.29 -36.27
C ALA A 78 9.66 14.11 -35.11
N ALA A 79 9.25 15.38 -34.97
CA ALA A 79 9.66 16.23 -33.85
C ALA A 79 9.15 15.72 -32.50
N ALA A 80 7.90 15.26 -32.45
CA ALA A 80 7.29 14.67 -31.26
C ALA A 80 8.00 13.38 -30.85
N ARG A 81 8.38 12.53 -31.79
CA ARG A 81 9.19 11.32 -31.54
C ARG A 81 10.53 11.68 -30.90
N ALA A 82 11.27 12.61 -31.49
CA ALA A 82 12.54 13.07 -30.93
C ALA A 82 12.37 13.68 -29.51
N PHE A 83 11.27 14.42 -29.29
CA PHE A 83 10.93 14.98 -27.98
C PHE A 83 10.64 13.89 -26.92
N PHE A 84 9.87 12.86 -27.27
CA PHE A 84 9.60 11.74 -26.37
C PHE A 84 10.82 10.81 -26.19
N GLY A 85 11.71 10.72 -27.18
CA GLY A 85 12.97 10.00 -27.08
C GLY A 85 13.86 10.44 -25.90
N VAL A 86 13.72 11.70 -25.46
CA VAL A 86 14.39 12.23 -24.26
C VAL A 86 14.06 11.42 -23.00
N MET A 87 12.89 10.77 -22.93
CA MET A 87 12.50 9.92 -21.80
C MET A 87 13.41 8.70 -21.64
N PHE A 88 14.03 8.22 -22.72
CA PHE A 88 14.85 7.00 -22.68
C PHE A 88 16.34 7.28 -22.40
N LEU A 89 16.72 8.56 -22.30
CA LEU A 89 18.07 8.96 -21.93
C LEU A 89 18.33 8.72 -20.42
N PRO A 90 19.59 8.49 -20.01
CA PRO A 90 19.95 8.45 -18.60
C PRO A 90 19.54 9.73 -17.86
N ASN A 91 19.10 9.60 -16.61
CA ASN A 91 18.72 10.73 -15.72
C ASN A 91 17.51 11.57 -16.18
N SER A 92 16.68 11.07 -17.10
CA SER A 92 15.49 11.75 -17.63
C SER A 92 14.25 11.68 -16.72
N ARG A 93 14.26 10.86 -15.66
CA ARG A 93 13.07 10.51 -14.85
C ARG A 93 12.29 11.72 -14.32
N GLN A 94 12.98 12.78 -13.90
CA GLN A 94 12.36 14.01 -13.38
C GLN A 94 11.55 14.75 -14.47
N LEU A 95 11.90 14.55 -15.75
CA LEU A 95 11.27 15.20 -16.90
C LEU A 95 10.05 14.43 -17.42
N HIS A 96 9.94 13.12 -17.16
CA HIS A 96 8.92 12.27 -17.78
C HIS A 96 7.50 12.83 -17.64
N ARG A 97 7.13 13.28 -16.43
CA ARG A 97 5.80 13.86 -16.20
C ARG A 97 5.56 15.11 -17.04
N ALA A 98 6.56 15.99 -17.16
CA ALA A 98 6.43 17.20 -17.95
C ALA A 98 6.34 16.89 -19.45
N LEU A 99 7.12 15.92 -19.94
CA LEU A 99 7.09 15.47 -21.33
C LEU A 99 5.74 14.85 -21.69
N ILE A 100 5.19 13.98 -20.85
CA ILE A 100 3.90 13.31 -21.12
C ILE A 100 2.73 14.29 -21.04
N THR A 101 2.76 15.22 -20.08
CA THR A 101 1.64 16.16 -19.88
C THR A 101 1.64 17.31 -20.87
N SER A 102 2.75 17.61 -21.56
CA SER A 102 2.82 18.68 -22.57
C SER A 102 1.82 18.46 -23.72
N ARG A 103 1.49 17.20 -24.04
CA ARG A 103 0.49 16.85 -25.07
C ARG A 103 -0.90 17.46 -24.83
N LYS A 104 -1.25 17.70 -23.56
CA LYS A 104 -2.56 18.27 -23.18
C LYS A 104 -2.72 19.73 -23.60
N LYS A 105 -1.61 20.39 -23.98
CA LYS A 105 -1.61 21.77 -24.47
C LYS A 105 -1.80 21.85 -25.98
N LEU A 106 -1.88 20.72 -26.67
CA LEU A 106 -2.13 20.64 -28.10
C LEU A 106 -3.64 20.52 -28.36
N GLY A 107 -4.10 21.10 -29.48
CA GLY A 107 -5.44 20.83 -30.02
C GLY A 107 -5.67 19.34 -30.31
N ALA A 108 -6.92 18.94 -30.51
CA ALA A 108 -7.32 17.52 -30.54
C ALA A 108 -6.52 16.67 -31.55
N ARG A 109 -6.28 17.18 -32.76
CA ARG A 109 -5.48 16.50 -33.79
C ARG A 109 -4.01 16.37 -33.40
N GLY A 110 -3.40 17.44 -32.89
CA GLY A 110 -2.00 17.45 -32.42
C GLY A 110 -1.78 16.50 -31.24
N ALA A 111 -2.73 16.43 -30.31
CA ALA A 111 -2.69 15.48 -29.20
C ALA A 111 -2.74 14.03 -29.68
N ARG A 112 -3.56 13.69 -30.68
CA ARG A 112 -3.62 12.35 -31.30
C ARG A 112 -2.32 12.00 -32.03
N LEU A 113 -1.74 12.93 -32.79
CA LEU A 113 -0.45 12.70 -33.47
C LEU A 113 0.70 12.53 -32.48
N ALA A 114 0.71 13.30 -31.38
CA ALA A 114 1.70 13.15 -30.30
C ALA A 114 1.53 11.82 -29.56
N GLU A 115 0.29 11.33 -29.40
CA GLU A 115 0.00 9.99 -28.87
C GLU A 115 0.62 8.89 -29.75
N THR A 116 0.41 8.96 -31.08
CA THR A 116 1.01 8.02 -32.03
C THR A 116 2.54 8.08 -31.99
N ALA A 117 3.11 9.28 -31.91
CA ALA A 117 4.56 9.48 -31.80
C ALA A 117 5.11 8.86 -30.51
N LEU A 118 4.46 9.07 -29.36
CA LEU A 118 4.84 8.47 -28.08
C LEU A 118 4.77 6.93 -28.14
N LEU A 119 3.69 6.37 -28.70
CA LEU A 119 3.54 4.93 -28.88
C LEU A 119 4.65 4.34 -29.76
N ALA A 120 4.92 4.95 -30.91
CA ALA A 120 5.95 4.50 -31.85
C ALA A 120 7.34 4.56 -31.23
N GLU A 121 7.67 5.67 -30.55
CA GLU A 121 8.98 5.85 -29.93
C GLU A 121 9.21 4.90 -28.75
N THR A 122 8.17 4.70 -27.93
CA THR A 122 8.23 3.74 -26.82
C THR A 122 8.35 2.30 -27.33
N SER A 123 7.67 1.96 -28.42
CA SER A 123 7.77 0.63 -29.03
C SER A 123 9.18 0.40 -29.57
N ALA A 124 9.73 1.35 -30.33
CA ALA A 124 11.08 1.27 -30.87
C ALA A 124 12.13 1.11 -29.75
N ALA A 125 12.06 1.92 -28.69
CA ALA A 125 12.99 1.83 -27.57
C ALA A 125 12.92 0.47 -26.84
N ILE A 126 11.74 -0.16 -26.77
CA ILE A 126 11.59 -1.51 -26.18
C ILE A 126 12.15 -2.58 -27.12
N ASP A 127 11.88 -2.47 -28.43
CA ASP A 127 12.34 -3.42 -29.44
C ASP A 127 13.88 -3.38 -29.56
N ASP A 128 14.49 -2.20 -29.51
CA ASP A 128 15.95 -2.01 -29.48
C ASP A 128 16.56 -2.67 -28.23
N ALA A 129 15.97 -2.42 -27.05
CA ALA A 129 16.43 -3.04 -25.80
C ALA A 129 16.28 -4.57 -25.80
N LEU A 130 15.22 -5.10 -26.41
CA LEU A 130 15.04 -6.54 -26.60
C LEU A 130 16.09 -7.11 -27.56
N ALA A 131 16.43 -6.40 -28.64
CA ALA A 131 17.47 -6.81 -29.57
C ALA A 131 18.86 -6.84 -28.89
N GLU A 132 19.17 -5.83 -28.06
CA GLU A 132 20.40 -5.80 -27.26
C GLU A 132 20.50 -7.00 -26.30
N LEU A 133 19.41 -7.32 -25.60
CA LEU A 133 19.36 -8.49 -24.70
C LEU A 133 19.56 -9.82 -25.43
N LYS A 134 19.09 -9.92 -26.69
CA LYS A 134 19.27 -11.11 -27.53
C LYS A 134 20.70 -11.22 -28.05
N GLY A 135 21.28 -10.15 -28.57
CA GLY A 135 22.65 -10.13 -29.09
C GLY A 135 23.71 -10.49 -28.05
N ASN A 136 23.40 -10.28 -26.76
CA ASN A 136 24.24 -10.68 -25.63
C ASN A 136 24.28 -12.22 -25.38
N ARG A 137 23.34 -13.01 -25.95
CA ARG A 137 23.27 -14.47 -25.74
C ARG A 137 24.08 -15.30 -26.74
N ASP A 138 24.48 -14.73 -27.88
CA ASP A 138 25.18 -15.45 -28.97
C ASP A 138 26.70 -15.57 -28.76
N GLY A 139 27.19 -15.42 -27.52
CA GLY A 139 28.59 -15.73 -27.16
C GLY A 139 29.65 -14.80 -27.75
N ARG A 140 29.29 -13.68 -28.38
CA ARG A 140 30.28 -12.66 -28.79
C ARG A 140 30.69 -11.83 -27.56
N PRO A 141 31.99 -11.62 -27.32
CA PRO A 141 32.44 -10.81 -26.21
C PRO A 141 31.98 -9.36 -26.39
N PHE A 142 31.34 -8.85 -25.34
CA PHE A 142 30.83 -7.50 -25.23
C PHE A 142 32.01 -6.50 -25.20
N ASN A 143 32.10 -5.62 -26.19
CA ASN A 143 32.89 -4.40 -26.06
C ASN A 143 32.06 -3.37 -25.26
N GLY A 144 32.03 -3.52 -23.93
CA GLY A 144 31.70 -2.46 -22.95
C GLY A 144 30.22 -2.13 -22.65
N CYS A 145 29.82 -2.40 -21.39
CA CYS A 145 29.15 -1.44 -20.47
C CYS A 145 27.64 -1.53 -20.08
N LEU A 146 26.75 -2.33 -20.68
CA LEU A 146 25.32 -2.30 -20.29
C LEU A 146 24.85 -3.58 -19.57
N SER A 147 24.35 -3.44 -18.34
CA SER A 147 23.74 -4.53 -17.57
C SER A 147 22.33 -4.87 -18.08
N THR A 148 21.90 -6.13 -17.95
CA THR A 148 20.52 -6.56 -18.27
C THR A 148 19.45 -5.73 -17.53
N ALA A 149 19.77 -5.24 -16.33
CA ALA A 149 18.92 -4.29 -15.61
C ALA A 149 18.76 -2.96 -16.36
N THR A 150 19.84 -2.42 -16.93
CA THR A 150 19.80 -1.17 -17.69
C THR A 150 18.95 -1.28 -18.95
N ALA A 151 18.93 -2.45 -19.59
CA ALA A 151 18.08 -2.71 -20.76
C ALA A 151 16.57 -2.61 -20.43
N MET A 152 16.16 -2.75 -19.16
CA MET A 152 14.75 -2.59 -18.77
C MET A 152 14.30 -1.12 -18.66
N ARG A 153 15.20 -0.14 -18.78
CA ARG A 153 14.87 1.29 -18.61
C ARG A 153 13.69 1.76 -19.47
N PRO A 154 13.57 1.41 -20.76
CA PRO A 154 12.42 1.79 -21.58
C PRO A 154 11.08 1.32 -20.99
N ALA A 155 11.03 0.10 -20.44
CA ALA A 155 9.85 -0.38 -19.73
C ALA A 155 9.59 0.41 -18.44
N THR A 156 10.62 0.77 -17.67
CA THR A 156 10.42 1.59 -16.46
C THR A 156 9.98 3.03 -16.75
N ALA A 157 10.26 3.57 -17.93
CA ALA A 157 9.73 4.88 -18.35
C ALA A 157 8.18 4.85 -18.44
N LEU A 158 7.59 3.68 -18.71
CA LEU A 158 6.14 3.46 -18.63
C LEU A 158 5.60 3.68 -17.21
N ALA A 159 6.41 3.50 -16.16
CA ALA A 159 6.00 3.83 -14.81
C ALA A 159 5.59 5.30 -14.71
N SER A 160 6.20 6.19 -15.50
CA SER A 160 5.85 7.62 -15.52
C SER A 160 4.60 7.90 -16.35
N VAL A 161 4.36 7.13 -17.41
CA VAL A 161 3.07 7.10 -18.14
C VAL A 161 1.95 6.59 -17.24
N ASN A 162 2.28 5.71 -16.30
CA ASN A 162 1.34 5.03 -15.40
C ASN A 162 1.10 5.77 -14.06
N MET A 163 2.13 6.42 -13.50
CA MET A 163 2.09 7.22 -12.26
C MET A 163 1.39 8.58 -12.46
N VAL A 164 1.38 9.08 -13.69
CA VAL A 164 0.34 10.02 -14.12
C VAL A 164 -0.91 9.17 -14.29
N GLN A 165 -1.68 8.97 -13.20
CA GLN A 165 -2.94 8.21 -13.19
C GLN A 165 -3.64 8.35 -14.55
N PRO A 166 -3.87 7.27 -15.32
CA PRO A 166 -4.53 7.39 -16.61
C PRO A 166 -5.96 7.86 -16.40
N ARG A 167 -6.15 9.16 -16.52
CA ARG A 167 -7.46 9.81 -16.48
C ARG A 167 -7.99 10.05 -17.90
N GLY A 168 -7.20 9.77 -18.94
CA GLY A 168 -7.60 9.90 -20.34
C GLY A 168 -7.39 8.64 -21.17
N LEU A 169 -8.25 8.45 -22.17
CA LEU A 169 -8.24 7.32 -23.13
C LEU A 169 -6.87 7.14 -23.82
N ALA A 170 -6.17 8.24 -24.10
CA ALA A 170 -4.86 8.25 -24.76
C ALA A 170 -3.74 7.54 -23.97
N GLU A 171 -3.68 7.68 -22.64
CA GLU A 171 -2.70 6.94 -21.83
C GLU A 171 -3.01 5.42 -21.85
N ARG A 172 -4.29 5.04 -21.85
CA ARG A 172 -4.71 3.64 -21.92
C ARG A 172 -4.33 2.99 -23.25
N ARG A 173 -4.51 3.70 -24.37
CA ARG A 173 -4.13 3.22 -25.71
C ARG A 173 -2.62 3.02 -25.86
N VAL A 174 -1.80 3.98 -25.41
CA VAL A 174 -0.34 3.85 -25.43
C VAL A 174 0.11 2.63 -24.60
N LEU A 175 -0.38 2.49 -23.37
CA LEU A 175 -0.04 1.36 -22.51
C LEU A 175 -0.48 0.02 -23.11
N ARG A 176 -1.70 -0.05 -23.68
CA ARG A 176 -2.23 -1.25 -24.35
C ARG A 176 -1.36 -1.63 -25.55
N GLY A 177 -0.95 -0.66 -26.37
CA GLY A 177 -0.15 -0.89 -27.58
C GLY A 177 1.27 -1.42 -27.31
N VAL A 178 1.85 -1.12 -26.15
CA VAL A 178 3.19 -1.59 -25.76
C VAL A 178 3.18 -2.73 -24.73
N ALA A 179 2.03 -3.12 -24.18
CA ALA A 179 1.94 -4.01 -23.03
C ALA A 179 2.66 -5.36 -23.23
N VAL A 180 2.45 -5.99 -24.39
CA VAL A 180 3.08 -7.28 -24.74
C VAL A 180 4.60 -7.14 -24.83
N ARG A 181 5.10 -6.13 -25.56
CA ARG A 181 6.54 -5.87 -25.71
C ARG A 181 7.19 -5.55 -24.36
N ALA A 182 6.53 -4.72 -23.55
CA ALA A 182 7.00 -4.35 -22.23
C ALA A 182 7.07 -5.56 -21.29
N ALA A 183 6.05 -6.43 -21.28
CA ALA A 183 6.06 -7.65 -20.49
C ALA A 183 7.21 -8.58 -20.88
N SER A 184 7.44 -8.77 -22.19
CA SER A 184 8.58 -9.54 -22.71
C SER A 184 9.93 -8.96 -22.31
N LEU A 185 10.11 -7.63 -22.41
CA LEU A 185 11.34 -6.95 -22.00
C LEU A 185 11.61 -7.10 -20.50
N ILE A 186 10.57 -6.90 -19.67
CA ILE A 186 10.68 -7.04 -18.21
C ILE A 186 11.05 -8.49 -17.85
N ALA A 187 10.39 -9.48 -18.47
CA ALA A 187 10.69 -10.89 -18.23
C ALA A 187 12.14 -11.23 -18.62
N ALA A 188 12.57 -10.83 -19.83
CA ALA A 188 13.93 -11.08 -20.32
C ALA A 188 15.00 -10.40 -19.46
N GLY A 189 14.77 -9.15 -19.05
CA GLY A 189 15.68 -8.39 -18.20
C GLY A 189 15.80 -8.96 -16.78
N ILE A 190 14.68 -9.39 -16.17
CA ILE A 190 14.71 -10.08 -14.86
C ILE A 190 15.48 -11.39 -14.95
N HIS A 191 15.22 -12.22 -15.97
CA HIS A 191 15.94 -13.47 -16.18
C HIS A 191 17.44 -13.22 -16.35
N GLY A 192 17.82 -12.27 -17.21
CA GLY A 192 19.22 -11.90 -17.41
C GLY A 192 19.89 -11.43 -16.12
N MET A 193 19.21 -10.59 -15.34
CA MET A 193 19.74 -10.07 -14.09
C MET A 193 19.93 -11.18 -13.05
N ILE A 194 18.97 -12.09 -12.89
CA ILE A 194 19.11 -13.25 -12.01
C ILE A 194 20.28 -14.13 -12.47
N ASP A 195 20.37 -14.45 -13.77
CA ASP A 195 21.45 -15.28 -14.29
C ASP A 195 22.83 -14.63 -14.07
N GLU A 196 22.95 -13.30 -14.23
CA GLU A 196 24.18 -12.55 -13.88
C GLU A 196 24.51 -12.67 -12.38
N THR A 197 23.51 -12.58 -11.49
CA THR A 197 23.75 -12.73 -10.05
C THR A 197 24.21 -14.14 -9.67
N LEU A 198 23.63 -15.16 -10.30
CA LEU A 198 24.02 -16.56 -10.10
C LEU A 198 25.43 -16.84 -10.61
N ARG A 199 25.89 -16.10 -11.62
CA ARG A 199 27.30 -16.09 -12.08
C ARG A 199 28.23 -15.27 -11.19
N GLY A 200 27.73 -14.71 -10.09
CA GLY A 200 28.52 -13.98 -9.09
C GLY A 200 28.58 -12.47 -9.27
N ARG A 201 27.82 -11.87 -10.22
CA ARG A 201 27.76 -10.42 -10.36
C ARG A 201 26.99 -9.82 -9.19
N ARG A 202 27.61 -8.86 -8.49
CA ARG A 202 26.89 -8.03 -7.51
C ARG A 202 26.03 -7.00 -8.25
N VAL A 203 24.74 -6.98 -7.94
CA VAL A 203 23.81 -5.98 -8.51
C VAL A 203 23.93 -4.68 -7.70
N PRO A 204 24.25 -3.54 -8.33
CA PRO A 204 24.29 -2.27 -7.64
C PRO A 204 22.88 -1.79 -7.23
N PRO A 205 22.74 -0.95 -6.20
CA PRO A 205 21.44 -0.47 -5.72
C PRO A 205 20.57 0.19 -6.81
N THR A 206 21.18 0.95 -7.71
CA THR A 206 20.49 1.62 -8.83
C THR A 206 19.84 0.63 -9.80
N GLU A 207 20.43 -0.54 -10.01
CA GLU A 207 19.85 -1.59 -10.85
C GLU A 207 18.74 -2.37 -10.12
N MET A 208 18.85 -2.53 -8.80
CA MET A 208 17.77 -3.08 -7.98
C MET A 208 16.53 -2.18 -8.01
N GLU A 209 16.70 -0.86 -8.02
CA GLU A 209 15.61 0.11 -8.21
C GLU A 209 14.94 -0.05 -9.56
N ILE A 210 15.72 -0.21 -10.64
CA ILE A 210 15.19 -0.45 -11.99
C ILE A 210 14.37 -1.74 -12.03
N ALA A 211 14.86 -2.82 -11.42
CA ALA A 211 14.12 -4.08 -11.33
C ALA A 211 12.82 -3.92 -10.53
N HIS A 212 12.86 -3.19 -9.41
CA HIS A 212 11.67 -2.92 -8.61
C HIS A 212 10.62 -2.12 -9.39
N ASP A 213 11.04 -1.05 -10.08
CA ASP A 213 10.18 -0.24 -10.93
C ASP A 213 9.61 -1.05 -12.10
N ALA A 214 10.42 -1.91 -12.72
CA ALA A 214 9.98 -2.79 -13.81
C ALA A 214 8.88 -3.75 -13.35
N VAL A 215 9.03 -4.36 -12.17
CA VAL A 215 7.99 -5.23 -11.60
C VAL A 215 6.73 -4.46 -11.22
N ALA A 216 6.84 -3.21 -10.75
CA ALA A 216 5.69 -2.35 -10.49
C ALA A 216 4.95 -1.93 -11.78
N VAL A 217 5.68 -1.73 -12.88
CA VAL A 217 5.09 -1.55 -14.22
C VAL A 217 4.35 -2.83 -14.63
N ALA A 218 4.97 -3.99 -14.47
CA ALA A 218 4.34 -5.28 -14.77
C ALA A 218 3.02 -5.47 -14.00
N TYR A 219 2.96 -5.14 -12.70
CA TYR A 219 1.71 -5.14 -11.94
C TYR A 219 0.60 -4.33 -12.61
N SER A 220 0.95 -3.15 -13.09
CA SER A 220 -0.03 -2.23 -13.70
C SER A 220 -0.47 -2.69 -15.09
N LEU A 221 0.43 -3.30 -15.86
CA LEU A 221 0.10 -3.96 -17.12
C LEU A 221 -0.86 -5.13 -16.89
N VAL A 222 -0.56 -5.96 -15.89
CA VAL A 222 -1.40 -7.10 -15.50
C VAL A 222 -2.79 -6.62 -15.07
N GLN A 223 -2.87 -5.67 -14.14
CA GLN A 223 -4.15 -5.24 -13.56
C GLN A 223 -5.09 -4.57 -14.58
N ARG A 224 -4.55 -3.94 -15.64
CA ARG A 224 -5.35 -3.10 -16.54
C ARG A 224 -5.52 -3.64 -17.95
N HIS A 225 -4.59 -4.46 -18.42
CA HIS A 225 -4.52 -4.83 -19.83
C HIS A 225 -4.53 -6.34 -20.05
N LEU A 226 -4.33 -7.15 -19.01
CA LEU A 226 -4.24 -8.60 -19.17
C LEU A 226 -5.53 -9.22 -19.73
N GLU A 227 -6.73 -8.71 -19.38
CA GLU A 227 -7.98 -9.15 -20.02
C GLU A 227 -7.95 -8.93 -21.53
N SER A 228 -7.42 -7.78 -22.00
CA SER A 228 -7.31 -7.49 -23.43
C SER A 228 -6.20 -8.26 -24.16
N ILE A 229 -5.19 -8.76 -23.42
CA ILE A 229 -4.09 -9.54 -23.97
C ILE A 229 -4.47 -11.03 -24.09
N VAL A 230 -5.35 -11.51 -23.19
CA VAL A 230 -5.85 -12.91 -23.17
C VAL A 230 -7.10 -13.09 -24.02
N ASN A 231 -7.88 -12.03 -24.27
CA ASN A 231 -9.12 -12.12 -25.03
C ASN A 231 -8.85 -12.12 -26.56
N VAL A 232 -9.11 -13.26 -27.19
CA VAL A 232 -8.88 -13.57 -28.62
C VAL A 232 -9.75 -12.72 -29.56
N ASN A 233 -10.80 -12.04 -29.04
CA ASN A 233 -11.79 -11.31 -29.82
C ASN A 233 -11.58 -9.78 -29.92
N VAL A 234 -10.40 -9.26 -29.53
CA VAL A 234 -10.11 -7.81 -29.63
C VAL A 234 -9.37 -7.50 -30.93
N PRO A 235 -9.87 -6.60 -31.81
CA PRO A 235 -9.18 -6.21 -33.03
C PRO A 235 -7.80 -5.60 -32.74
N GLY A 236 -6.74 -6.13 -33.35
CA GLY A 236 -5.36 -5.64 -33.19
C GLY A 236 -4.52 -6.34 -32.11
N SER A 237 -5.06 -7.32 -31.39
CA SER A 237 -4.24 -8.25 -30.60
C SER A 237 -3.64 -9.31 -31.53
N SER A 238 -2.33 -9.56 -31.42
CA SER A 238 -1.75 -10.81 -31.94
C SER A 238 -1.79 -11.82 -30.80
N PRO A 239 -2.72 -12.80 -30.81
CA PRO A 239 -2.97 -13.68 -29.67
C PRO A 239 -1.76 -14.56 -29.31
N ALA A 240 -0.89 -14.90 -30.27
CA ALA A 240 0.28 -15.75 -30.01
C ALA A 240 1.36 -15.04 -29.16
N GLY A 241 1.71 -13.79 -29.51
CA GLY A 241 2.78 -13.06 -28.79
C GLY A 241 2.38 -12.60 -27.39
N GLY A 242 1.08 -12.36 -27.15
CA GLY A 242 0.56 -11.96 -25.85
C GLY A 242 0.67 -13.06 -24.79
N VAL A 243 0.23 -14.27 -25.14
CA VAL A 243 0.28 -15.45 -24.27
C VAL A 243 1.70 -15.76 -23.83
N ASP A 244 2.65 -15.77 -24.77
CA ASP A 244 4.06 -16.04 -24.50
C ASP A 244 4.70 -14.99 -23.58
N ALA A 245 4.37 -13.71 -23.79
CA ALA A 245 4.88 -12.61 -22.96
C ALA A 245 4.41 -12.71 -21.50
N ILE A 246 3.15 -13.09 -21.28
CA ILE A 246 2.59 -13.28 -19.93
C ILE A 246 3.19 -14.52 -19.27
N ALA A 247 3.33 -15.62 -20.02
CA ALA A 247 3.95 -16.84 -19.53
C ALA A 247 5.42 -16.60 -19.12
N ALA A 248 6.18 -15.87 -19.94
CA ALA A 248 7.53 -15.45 -19.64
C ALA A 248 7.58 -14.55 -18.39
N LEU A 249 6.65 -13.59 -18.28
CA LEU A 249 6.55 -12.71 -17.11
C LEU A 249 6.22 -13.49 -15.84
N ALA A 250 5.26 -14.41 -15.87
CA ALA A 250 4.91 -15.26 -14.74
C ALA A 250 6.12 -16.11 -14.27
N THR A 251 6.88 -16.65 -15.22
CA THR A 251 8.10 -17.43 -14.95
C THR A 251 9.20 -16.55 -14.34
N ALA A 252 9.39 -15.33 -14.86
CA ALA A 252 10.35 -14.37 -14.31
C ALA A 252 10.01 -13.95 -12.88
N LEU A 253 8.74 -13.68 -12.60
CA LEU A 253 8.25 -13.37 -11.25
C LEU A 253 8.43 -14.57 -10.31
N ALA A 254 8.14 -15.78 -10.78
CA ALA A 254 8.36 -17.00 -9.99
C ALA A 254 9.85 -17.18 -9.63
N ARG A 255 10.76 -16.91 -10.57
CA ARG A 255 12.20 -16.94 -10.30
C ARG A 255 12.63 -15.90 -9.27
N ILE A 256 12.08 -14.68 -9.29
CA ILE A 256 12.31 -13.68 -8.22
C ILE A 256 11.89 -14.23 -6.85
N LEU A 257 10.77 -14.95 -6.79
CA LEU A 257 10.22 -15.48 -5.54
C LEU A 257 10.89 -16.79 -5.08
N SER A 258 11.59 -17.47 -5.99
CA SER A 258 12.37 -18.69 -5.71
C SER A 258 13.69 -18.41 -4.96
N ALA A 259 14.47 -19.46 -4.72
CA ALA A 259 15.81 -19.32 -4.15
C ALA A 259 16.77 -18.52 -5.06
N ASP A 260 16.58 -18.58 -6.37
CA ASP A 260 17.42 -17.87 -7.36
C ASP A 260 17.34 -16.34 -7.18
N GLY A 261 16.15 -15.83 -6.81
CA GLY A 261 15.92 -14.40 -6.60
C GLY A 261 16.44 -13.85 -5.26
N SER A 262 17.03 -14.69 -4.41
CA SER A 262 17.52 -14.30 -3.07
C SER A 262 18.60 -13.20 -3.09
N GLN A 263 19.28 -13.01 -4.22
CA GLN A 263 20.29 -11.96 -4.42
C GLN A 263 19.67 -10.59 -4.74
N LEU A 264 18.39 -10.54 -5.07
CA LEU A 264 17.67 -9.29 -5.31
C LEU A 264 17.14 -8.69 -4.01
N SER A 265 16.78 -7.40 -4.04
CA SER A 265 16.18 -6.74 -2.89
C SER A 265 14.84 -7.40 -2.51
N ARG A 266 14.57 -7.49 -1.20
CA ARG A 266 13.27 -8.00 -0.69
C ARG A 266 12.08 -7.17 -1.16
N GLU A 267 12.27 -5.88 -1.44
CA GLU A 267 11.23 -5.03 -2.01
C GLU A 267 10.84 -5.48 -3.43
N VAL A 268 11.81 -5.93 -4.24
CA VAL A 268 11.55 -6.53 -5.57
C VAL A 268 10.73 -7.82 -5.40
N ALA A 269 11.06 -8.66 -4.43
CA ALA A 269 10.31 -9.88 -4.14
C ALA A 269 8.88 -9.59 -3.63
N VAL A 270 8.69 -8.56 -2.79
CA VAL A 270 7.36 -8.11 -2.36
C VAL A 270 6.54 -7.65 -3.56
N SER A 271 7.10 -6.79 -4.41
CA SER A 271 6.44 -6.32 -5.64
C SER A 271 6.11 -7.49 -6.58
N ALA A 272 7.04 -8.43 -6.73
CA ALA A 272 6.83 -9.63 -7.55
C ALA A 272 5.72 -10.52 -6.98
N GLY A 273 5.63 -10.64 -5.66
CA GLY A 273 4.56 -11.38 -4.98
C GLY A 273 3.17 -10.78 -5.24
N VAL A 274 3.07 -9.44 -5.25
CA VAL A 274 1.83 -8.72 -5.63
C VAL A 274 1.49 -8.97 -7.10
N THR A 275 2.46 -8.77 -8.00
CA THR A 275 2.26 -8.97 -9.46
C THR A 275 1.88 -10.41 -9.78
N PHE A 276 2.58 -11.39 -9.20
CA PHE A 276 2.31 -12.80 -9.40
C PHE A 276 0.90 -13.18 -8.91
N SER A 277 0.51 -12.72 -7.72
CA SER A 277 -0.83 -13.00 -7.20
C SER A 277 -1.93 -12.38 -8.05
N ALA A 278 -1.70 -11.18 -8.58
CA ALA A 278 -2.65 -10.49 -9.46
C ALA A 278 -2.93 -11.28 -10.75
N LEU A 279 -1.95 -12.00 -11.30
CA LEU A 279 -2.12 -12.83 -12.51
C LEU A 279 -3.25 -13.85 -12.36
N SER A 280 -3.43 -14.44 -11.17
CA SER A 280 -4.48 -15.45 -10.93
C SER A 280 -5.91 -14.88 -10.89
N GLY A 281 -6.03 -13.56 -10.71
CA GLY A 281 -7.33 -12.89 -10.58
C GLY A 281 -7.86 -12.26 -11.86
N VAL A 282 -7.03 -12.08 -12.88
CA VAL A 282 -7.46 -11.37 -14.09
C VAL A 282 -8.44 -12.22 -14.89
N GLY A 283 -9.60 -11.63 -15.22
CA GLY A 283 -10.69 -12.31 -15.93
C GLY A 283 -11.29 -13.49 -15.17
N ALA A 284 -10.84 -13.76 -13.95
CA ALA A 284 -11.29 -14.88 -13.14
C ALA A 284 -12.52 -14.48 -12.32
N MET A 285 -13.53 -15.34 -12.33
CA MET A 285 -14.61 -15.23 -11.35
C MET A 285 -14.07 -15.41 -9.93
N PRO A 286 -14.66 -14.76 -8.91
CA PRO A 286 -14.13 -14.80 -7.54
C PRO A 286 -13.88 -16.21 -6.99
N ALA A 287 -14.72 -17.19 -7.36
CA ALA A 287 -14.53 -18.59 -6.97
C ALA A 287 -13.30 -19.25 -7.63
N ALA A 288 -13.09 -19.00 -8.93
CA ALA A 288 -11.91 -19.50 -9.65
C ALA A 288 -10.62 -18.84 -9.14
N HIS A 289 -10.66 -17.54 -8.86
CA HIS A 289 -9.54 -16.81 -8.26
C HIS A 289 -9.20 -17.35 -6.85
N ALA A 290 -10.21 -17.56 -6.00
CA ALA A 290 -10.00 -18.13 -4.67
C ALA A 290 -9.39 -19.54 -4.73
N CYS A 291 -9.87 -20.40 -5.65
CA CYS A 291 -9.30 -21.72 -5.88
C CYS A 291 -7.85 -21.66 -6.36
N ALA A 292 -7.54 -20.78 -7.32
CA ALA A 292 -6.17 -20.62 -7.84
C ALA A 292 -5.18 -20.18 -6.76
N LEU A 293 -5.58 -19.25 -5.88
CA LEU A 293 -4.76 -18.84 -4.73
C LEU A 293 -4.59 -19.97 -3.70
N ALA A 294 -5.64 -20.77 -3.47
CA ALA A 294 -5.59 -21.92 -2.57
C ALA A 294 -4.69 -23.02 -3.11
N ASP A 295 -4.83 -23.38 -4.40
CA ASP A 295 -3.96 -24.33 -5.08
C ASP A 295 -2.49 -23.88 -5.06
N ALA A 296 -2.22 -22.59 -5.28
CA ALA A 296 -0.86 -22.07 -5.30
C ALA A 296 -0.18 -22.02 -3.92
N PHE A 297 -0.88 -21.55 -2.88
CA PHE A 297 -0.24 -21.21 -1.60
C PHE A 297 -0.58 -22.17 -0.45
N PHE A 298 -1.61 -23.00 -0.63
CA PHE A 298 -2.10 -23.99 0.33
C PHE A 298 -2.40 -25.36 -0.34
N PRO A 299 -1.43 -25.96 -1.08
CA PRO A 299 -1.64 -27.20 -1.81
C PRO A 299 -1.66 -28.48 -0.95
N ARG A 300 -1.14 -28.43 0.28
CA ARG A 300 -0.93 -29.61 1.14
C ARG A 300 -2.10 -29.85 2.11
N PHE A 301 -2.48 -31.12 2.26
CA PHE A 301 -3.56 -31.56 3.14
C PHE A 301 -3.00 -32.37 4.33
N PRO A 302 -3.63 -32.31 5.52
CA PRO A 302 -3.28 -33.21 6.61
C PRO A 302 -3.45 -34.67 6.15
N GLY A 303 -2.38 -35.46 6.16
CA GLY A 303 -2.42 -36.91 5.86
C GLY A 303 -2.22 -37.34 4.40
N LYS A 304 -1.94 -36.43 3.45
CA LYS A 304 -1.54 -36.79 2.06
C LYS A 304 -0.26 -36.06 1.66
N GLU A 305 0.77 -36.84 1.29
CA GLU A 305 2.09 -36.32 0.92
C GLU A 305 2.13 -35.69 -0.49
N THR A 306 1.20 -36.07 -1.38
CA THR A 306 1.19 -35.61 -2.77
C THR A 306 0.17 -34.49 -3.00
N SER A 307 0.67 -33.31 -3.38
CA SER A 307 -0.13 -32.19 -3.88
C SER A 307 -0.51 -32.45 -5.35
N THR A 308 -1.80 -32.58 -5.64
CA THR A 308 -2.30 -32.57 -7.02
C THR A 308 -2.64 -31.14 -7.43
N SER A 309 -1.99 -30.63 -8.49
CA SER A 309 -2.31 -29.30 -9.06
C SER A 309 -3.80 -29.21 -9.42
N GLY A 310 -4.45 -28.11 -9.05
CA GLY A 310 -5.86 -27.87 -9.36
C GLY A 310 -6.87 -28.62 -8.48
N ALA A 311 -6.44 -29.18 -7.35
CA ALA A 311 -7.32 -29.93 -6.44
C ALA A 311 -8.46 -29.07 -5.89
N TRP A 312 -8.18 -27.82 -5.50
CA TRP A 312 -9.18 -26.89 -4.99
C TRP A 312 -10.22 -26.55 -6.03
N ARG A 313 -9.77 -26.27 -7.25
CA ARG A 313 -10.67 -26.05 -8.40
C ARG A 313 -11.62 -27.23 -8.62
N VAL A 314 -11.10 -28.46 -8.65
CA VAL A 314 -11.92 -29.67 -8.88
C VAL A 314 -12.94 -29.88 -7.76
N ALA A 315 -12.52 -29.73 -6.50
CA ALA A 315 -13.40 -29.91 -5.34
C ALA A 315 -14.54 -28.88 -5.28
N ASN A 316 -14.34 -27.70 -5.87
CA ASN A 316 -15.30 -26.60 -5.83
C ASN A 316 -16.06 -26.41 -7.15
N GLY A 317 -15.88 -27.29 -8.14
CA GLY A 317 -16.50 -27.16 -9.45
C GLY A 317 -16.16 -25.83 -10.16
N ALA A 318 -15.03 -25.23 -9.83
CA ALA A 318 -14.63 -23.94 -10.38
C ALA A 318 -13.96 -24.12 -11.77
N GLY A 319 -14.10 -23.12 -12.64
CA GLY A 319 -13.34 -23.06 -13.88
C GLY A 319 -11.84 -22.88 -13.63
N ALA A 320 -11.01 -23.19 -14.63
CA ALA A 320 -9.59 -22.82 -14.59
C ALA A 320 -9.44 -21.30 -14.50
N ALA A 321 -8.48 -20.80 -13.71
CA ALA A 321 -8.13 -19.39 -13.81
C ALA A 321 -7.59 -19.12 -15.23
N PRO A 322 -7.86 -17.96 -15.83
CA PRO A 322 -7.41 -17.66 -17.20
C PRO A 322 -5.90 -17.82 -17.40
N ILE A 323 -5.10 -17.59 -16.36
CA ILE A 323 -3.65 -17.82 -16.37
C ILE A 323 -3.28 -19.29 -16.66
N ASP A 324 -4.07 -20.25 -16.19
CA ASP A 324 -3.82 -21.69 -16.42
C ASP A 324 -4.22 -22.12 -17.83
N ALA A 325 -5.16 -21.40 -18.46
CA ALA A 325 -5.51 -21.62 -19.86
C ALA A 325 -4.36 -21.25 -20.81
N LEU A 326 -3.45 -20.35 -20.39
CA LEU A 326 -2.26 -20.00 -21.16
C LEU A 326 -1.36 -21.21 -21.42
N ARG A 327 -1.32 -22.20 -20.53
CA ARG A 327 -0.57 -23.44 -20.74
C ARG A 327 -1.04 -24.18 -21.99
N VAL A 328 -2.36 -24.28 -22.17
CA VAL A 328 -2.97 -24.97 -23.31
C VAL A 328 -2.79 -24.15 -24.58
N LEU A 329 -2.98 -22.83 -24.49
CA LEU A 329 -2.80 -21.93 -25.63
C LEU A 329 -1.35 -21.87 -26.10
N ALA A 330 -0.38 -21.75 -25.19
CA ALA A 330 1.05 -21.76 -25.52
C ALA A 330 1.49 -23.08 -26.19
N ALA A 331 0.89 -24.21 -25.78
CA ALA A 331 1.13 -25.51 -26.40
C ALA A 331 0.48 -25.66 -27.80
N ALA A 332 -0.62 -24.94 -28.06
CA ALA A 332 -1.28 -24.92 -29.38
C ALA A 332 -0.56 -23.98 -30.36
N SER A 333 -0.07 -22.83 -29.89
CA SER A 333 0.68 -21.85 -30.69
C SER A 333 1.98 -22.41 -31.30
N SER A 334 2.50 -23.53 -30.79
CA SER A 334 3.67 -24.19 -31.38
C SER A 334 3.37 -25.02 -32.64
N SER A 335 2.10 -25.09 -33.08
CA SER A 335 1.68 -26.00 -34.16
C SER A 335 1.17 -25.35 -35.45
N ASP A 336 0.78 -24.07 -35.47
CA ASP A 336 0.31 -23.38 -36.69
C ASP A 336 1.23 -22.25 -37.12
N ASP A 337 1.83 -22.46 -38.29
CA ASP A 337 2.90 -21.67 -38.90
C ASP A 337 2.31 -20.59 -39.84
N ILE A 338 2.02 -19.39 -39.31
CA ILE A 338 1.67 -18.19 -40.11
C ILE A 338 2.38 -16.92 -39.58
N LEU A 339 3.57 -17.03 -38.96
CA LEU A 339 4.40 -15.89 -38.56
C LEU A 339 5.89 -16.11 -38.85
N GLY A 340 6.19 -16.53 -40.08
CA GLY A 340 7.55 -16.76 -40.60
C GLY A 340 8.46 -15.51 -40.74
N GLU A 341 8.11 -14.35 -40.17
CA GLU A 341 8.96 -13.15 -40.18
C GLU A 341 9.53 -12.75 -38.80
N PHE A 342 9.20 -13.50 -37.72
CA PHE A 342 9.75 -13.26 -36.37
C PHE A 342 10.54 -14.47 -35.84
N GLU A 343 11.30 -15.14 -36.71
CA GLU A 343 11.99 -16.42 -36.46
C GLU A 343 13.06 -16.47 -35.34
N SER A 344 13.32 -15.41 -34.56
CA SER A 344 14.43 -15.41 -33.58
C SER A 344 14.05 -15.62 -32.10
N THR A 345 12.78 -15.81 -31.75
CA THR A 345 12.39 -16.16 -30.36
C THR A 345 12.40 -17.66 -30.06
N LYS A 346 12.56 -18.52 -31.08
CA LYS A 346 12.58 -19.99 -30.94
C LYS A 346 13.76 -20.52 -30.11
N ALA A 347 14.84 -19.76 -29.97
CA ALA A 347 16.06 -20.18 -29.26
C ALA A 347 16.04 -19.90 -27.74
N ILE A 348 15.05 -19.18 -27.21
CA ILE A 348 15.03 -18.75 -25.79
C ILE A 348 14.13 -19.64 -24.92
N ALA A 349 13.22 -20.40 -25.51
CA ALA A 349 12.48 -21.44 -24.81
C ALA A 349 13.14 -22.79 -25.10
N SER A 350 14.04 -23.25 -24.22
CA SER A 350 14.14 -24.71 -24.07
C SER A 350 12.73 -25.15 -23.68
N THR A 351 12.08 -25.90 -24.55
CA THR A 351 10.68 -26.37 -24.45
C THR A 351 10.45 -27.20 -23.18
N LYS A 352 10.38 -26.54 -22.03
CA LYS A 352 9.49 -26.95 -20.95
C LYS A 352 8.18 -26.22 -21.21
N ALA A 353 7.11 -26.99 -21.40
CA ALA A 353 5.75 -26.46 -21.43
C ALA A 353 5.56 -25.51 -20.24
N PHE A 354 4.89 -24.37 -20.45
CA PHE A 354 4.56 -23.44 -19.38
C PHE A 354 3.95 -24.20 -18.19
N GLU A 355 4.60 -24.08 -17.04
CA GLU A 355 4.11 -24.69 -15.80
C GLU A 355 2.82 -23.97 -15.37
N ASP A 356 1.85 -24.72 -14.84
CA ASP A 356 0.63 -24.10 -14.34
C ASP A 356 0.91 -23.20 -13.12
N PHE A 357 -0.03 -22.32 -12.79
CA PHE A 357 0.17 -21.33 -11.73
C PHE A 357 0.58 -21.95 -10.38
N PRO A 358 -0.02 -23.08 -9.92
CA PRO A 358 0.44 -23.77 -8.71
C PRO A 358 1.85 -24.37 -8.81
N SER A 359 2.22 -24.91 -9.98
CA SER A 359 3.57 -25.45 -10.18
C SER A 359 4.64 -24.37 -10.08
N LEU A 360 4.40 -23.19 -10.66
CA LEU A 360 5.28 -22.03 -10.49
C LEU A 360 5.42 -21.63 -9.02
N ALA A 361 4.31 -21.59 -8.28
CA ALA A 361 4.30 -21.26 -6.85
C ALA A 361 5.05 -22.29 -5.97
N SER A 362 5.13 -23.55 -6.40
CA SER A 362 5.84 -24.60 -5.66
C SER A 362 7.34 -24.38 -5.55
N SER A 363 7.92 -23.56 -6.45
CA SER A 363 9.35 -23.20 -6.45
C SER A 363 9.72 -22.09 -5.46
N PHE A 364 8.74 -21.49 -4.79
CA PHE A 364 8.97 -20.29 -3.98
C PHE A 364 9.81 -20.59 -2.73
N SER A 365 10.71 -19.67 -2.42
CA SER A 365 11.38 -19.65 -1.11
C SER A 365 10.37 -19.33 0.00
N ALA A 366 10.79 -19.48 1.27
CA ALA A 366 9.96 -19.08 2.41
C ALA A 366 9.56 -17.58 2.33
N PHE A 367 10.51 -16.71 1.97
CA PHE A 367 10.24 -15.28 1.81
C PHE A 367 9.43 -14.97 0.55
N GLY A 368 9.64 -15.70 -0.55
CA GLY A 368 8.81 -15.61 -1.75
C GLY A 368 7.36 -15.99 -1.48
N THR A 369 7.13 -17.05 -0.70
CA THR A 369 5.79 -17.46 -0.26
C THR A 369 5.13 -16.39 0.61
N LEU A 370 5.86 -15.79 1.55
CA LEU A 370 5.38 -14.66 2.35
C LEU A 370 5.01 -13.47 1.47
N SER A 371 5.86 -13.13 0.51
CA SER A 371 5.66 -12.03 -0.44
C SER A 371 4.44 -12.27 -1.32
N ALA A 372 4.25 -13.49 -1.82
CA ALA A 372 3.10 -13.87 -2.63
C ALA A 372 1.80 -13.88 -1.82
N VAL A 373 1.77 -14.46 -0.62
CA VAL A 373 0.58 -14.41 0.26
C VAL A 373 0.22 -12.97 0.61
N ARG A 374 1.20 -12.12 0.94
CA ARG A 374 0.98 -10.68 1.14
C ARG A 374 0.49 -9.99 -0.15
N GLY A 375 1.00 -10.42 -1.29
CA GLY A 375 0.56 -10.00 -2.62
C GLY A 375 -0.91 -10.29 -2.88
N ALA A 376 -1.36 -11.51 -2.58
CA ALA A 376 -2.75 -11.92 -2.70
C ALA A 376 -3.70 -11.05 -1.84
N LEU A 377 -3.28 -10.65 -0.64
CA LEU A 377 -4.06 -9.73 0.21
C LEU A 377 -4.26 -8.35 -0.44
N THR A 378 -3.30 -7.94 -1.28
CA THR A 378 -3.33 -6.65 -1.99
C THR A 378 -4.15 -6.76 -3.29
N ALA A 379 -3.93 -7.82 -4.05
CA ALA A 379 -4.47 -7.96 -5.40
C ALA A 379 -5.88 -8.58 -5.46
N ALA A 380 -6.22 -9.46 -4.52
CA ALA A 380 -7.50 -10.18 -4.55
C ALA A 380 -8.67 -9.33 -4.08
N SER A 381 -9.83 -9.52 -4.72
CA SER A 381 -11.08 -8.86 -4.34
C SER A 381 -11.59 -9.38 -2.99
N PRO A 382 -12.40 -8.59 -2.24
CA PRO A 382 -13.00 -9.07 -1.00
C PRO A 382 -13.78 -10.38 -1.18
N GLU A 383 -14.50 -10.53 -2.30
CA GLU A 383 -15.30 -11.71 -2.62
C GLU A 383 -14.46 -12.97 -2.84
N ALA A 384 -13.24 -12.84 -3.36
CA ALA A 384 -12.32 -13.96 -3.50
C ALA A 384 -11.70 -14.34 -2.15
N LEU A 385 -11.34 -13.33 -1.34
CA LEU A 385 -10.73 -13.54 -0.01
C LEU A 385 -11.69 -14.15 1.03
N SER A 386 -12.99 -13.81 0.94
CA SER A 386 -14.03 -14.32 1.83
C SER A 386 -14.75 -15.57 1.30
N ARG A 387 -14.48 -15.98 0.05
CA ARG A 387 -15.13 -17.15 -0.57
C ARG A 387 -14.91 -18.39 0.27
N ALA A 388 -16.01 -19.02 0.67
CA ALA A 388 -16.00 -20.32 1.32
C ALA A 388 -15.75 -21.41 0.26
N LEU A 389 -14.77 -22.27 0.52
CA LEU A 389 -14.31 -23.34 -0.36
C LEU A 389 -14.40 -24.70 0.34
N VAL A 390 -14.76 -25.71 -0.43
CA VAL A 390 -14.66 -27.12 -0.08
C VAL A 390 -13.19 -27.54 -0.11
N ARG A 391 -12.70 -28.11 0.99
CA ARG A 391 -11.34 -28.68 1.03
C ARG A 391 -11.27 -29.93 0.15
N PRO A 392 -10.29 -30.04 -0.75
CA PRO A 392 -10.05 -31.27 -1.51
C PRO A 392 -9.77 -32.46 -0.60
N GLY A 393 -10.39 -33.61 -0.91
CA GLY A 393 -10.12 -34.88 -0.24
C GLY A 393 -10.65 -35.01 1.19
N GLY A 394 -11.50 -34.09 1.66
CA GLY A 394 -12.26 -34.31 2.89
C GLY A 394 -13.25 -35.45 2.69
N ASN A 395 -13.08 -36.56 3.42
CA ASN A 395 -14.19 -37.46 3.66
C ASN A 395 -15.27 -36.64 4.36
N GLY A 396 -16.52 -36.74 3.91
CA GLY A 396 -17.68 -36.11 4.53
C GLY A 396 -18.00 -36.69 5.92
N ASP A 397 -17.00 -36.89 6.78
CA ASP A 397 -17.20 -37.27 8.17
C ASP A 397 -17.62 -36.03 8.94
N ALA A 398 -18.91 -35.73 8.79
CA ALA A 398 -19.70 -34.81 9.59
C ALA A 398 -19.84 -35.30 11.05
N ALA A 399 -18.73 -35.65 11.70
CA ALA A 399 -18.68 -35.97 13.14
C ALA A 399 -18.26 -34.76 13.98
N GLY A 400 -18.22 -33.56 13.39
CA GLY A 400 -17.88 -32.31 14.06
C GLY A 400 -18.47 -31.09 13.37
N GLY A 401 -19.80 -31.08 13.15
CA GLY A 401 -20.63 -29.87 12.98
C GLY A 401 -20.38 -28.89 11.82
N ASN A 402 -19.30 -29.01 11.08
CA ASN A 402 -18.93 -28.03 10.05
C ASN A 402 -19.26 -28.55 8.65
N ALA A 403 -20.13 -27.82 7.95
CA ALA A 403 -20.65 -28.16 6.64
C ALA A 403 -19.51 -28.21 5.61
N ALA A 404 -19.73 -28.96 4.52
CA ALA A 404 -18.75 -29.33 3.51
C ALA A 404 -18.19 -28.17 2.64
N GLY A 405 -18.06 -26.92 3.15
CA GLY A 405 -17.61 -25.75 2.38
C GLY A 405 -17.01 -24.62 3.22
N ASP A 406 -16.25 -24.92 4.27
CA ASP A 406 -15.93 -23.92 5.31
C ASP A 406 -14.58 -23.19 5.16
N TRP A 407 -13.70 -23.59 4.23
CA TRP A 407 -12.35 -23.02 4.16
C TRP A 407 -12.32 -21.70 3.40
N ARG A 408 -11.82 -20.64 4.01
CA ARG A 408 -11.63 -19.32 3.39
C ARG A 408 -10.16 -18.98 3.31
N PHE A 409 -9.73 -18.45 2.17
CA PHE A 409 -8.32 -18.09 1.94
C PHE A 409 -7.77 -17.18 3.04
N LEU A 410 -8.52 -16.13 3.41
CA LEU A 410 -8.05 -15.16 4.40
C LEU A 410 -7.99 -15.74 5.82
N VAL A 411 -9.05 -16.42 6.25
CA VAL A 411 -9.26 -16.85 7.64
C VAL A 411 -8.51 -18.14 7.96
N ASP A 412 -8.63 -19.13 7.08
CA ASP A 412 -8.11 -20.48 7.33
C ASP A 412 -6.74 -20.74 6.68
N GLY A 413 -6.34 -19.87 5.75
CA GLY A 413 -5.05 -19.94 5.06
C GLY A 413 -4.07 -18.86 5.50
N ALA A 414 -4.29 -17.64 5.00
CA ALA A 414 -3.33 -16.54 5.08
C ALA A 414 -3.02 -16.12 6.52
N ILE A 415 -4.03 -15.81 7.35
CA ILE A 415 -3.80 -15.34 8.72
C ILE A 415 -3.06 -16.40 9.57
N PRO A 416 -3.48 -17.67 9.64
CA PRO A 416 -2.75 -18.70 10.39
C PRO A 416 -1.29 -18.88 9.96
N LYS A 417 -1.03 -18.82 8.64
CA LYS A 417 0.32 -18.94 8.09
C LYS A 417 1.18 -17.71 8.42
N ILE A 418 0.60 -16.52 8.39
CA ILE A 418 1.26 -15.28 8.81
C ILE A 418 1.58 -15.30 10.31
N CYS A 419 0.67 -15.76 11.16
CA CYS A 419 0.95 -15.94 12.59
C CYS A 419 2.14 -16.88 12.79
N ALA A 420 2.19 -18.01 12.08
CA ALA A 420 3.32 -18.94 12.14
C ALA A 420 4.66 -18.28 11.75
N TRP A 421 4.65 -17.42 10.72
CA TRP A 421 5.82 -16.64 10.30
C TRP A 421 6.26 -15.58 11.32
N MET A 422 5.34 -15.00 12.08
CA MET A 422 5.66 -14.07 13.16
C MET A 422 6.16 -14.78 14.43
N GLU A 423 5.68 -16.00 14.69
CA GLU A 423 6.09 -16.86 15.79
C GLU A 423 7.49 -17.48 15.55
N HIS A 424 7.78 -17.84 14.30
CA HIS A 424 9.04 -18.47 13.89
C HIS A 424 9.68 -17.74 12.70
N PRO A 425 10.11 -16.47 12.87
CA PRO A 425 10.72 -15.71 11.78
C PRO A 425 12.13 -16.21 11.46
N VAL A 426 12.48 -16.21 10.18
CA VAL A 426 13.84 -16.54 9.71
C VAL A 426 14.85 -15.48 10.16
N ASP A 427 14.47 -14.21 10.07
CA ASP A 427 15.27 -13.05 10.45
C ASP A 427 14.38 -11.82 10.74
N GLN A 428 14.99 -10.72 11.17
CA GLN A 428 14.28 -9.49 11.53
C GLN A 428 13.52 -8.85 10.37
N HIS A 429 14.05 -8.91 9.15
CA HIS A 429 13.41 -8.34 7.98
C HIS A 429 12.24 -9.22 7.50
N PHE A 430 12.35 -10.54 7.66
CA PHE A 430 11.27 -11.50 7.42
C PHE A 430 10.11 -11.23 8.39
N LYS A 431 10.45 -11.03 9.67
CA LYS A 431 9.52 -10.68 10.74
C LYS A 431 8.76 -9.38 10.46
N PHE A 432 9.47 -8.34 9.98
CA PHE A 432 8.85 -7.08 9.57
C PHE A 432 7.79 -7.30 8.48
N HIS A 433 8.12 -8.05 7.41
CA HIS A 433 7.16 -8.32 6.34
C HIS A 433 6.00 -9.21 6.77
N ALA A 434 6.22 -10.15 7.70
CA ALA A 434 5.14 -10.94 8.29
C ALA A 434 4.17 -10.05 9.10
N SER A 435 4.68 -9.13 9.91
CA SER A 435 3.87 -8.13 10.62
C SER A 435 3.08 -7.22 9.65
N ALA A 436 3.73 -6.76 8.57
CA ALA A 436 3.06 -5.96 7.53
C ALA A 436 1.97 -6.76 6.80
N ALA A 437 2.19 -8.06 6.57
CA ALA A 437 1.19 -8.96 6.00
C ALA A 437 0.00 -9.15 6.96
N LEU A 438 0.23 -9.29 8.26
CA LEU A 438 -0.85 -9.42 9.26
C LEU A 438 -1.73 -8.18 9.30
N LYS A 439 -1.11 -6.99 9.32
CA LYS A 439 -1.85 -5.72 9.23
C LYS A 439 -2.70 -5.64 7.98
N SER A 440 -2.13 -6.01 6.83
CA SER A 440 -2.85 -6.04 5.55
C SER A 440 -4.02 -7.02 5.62
N ALA A 441 -3.80 -8.22 6.15
CA ALA A 441 -4.83 -9.26 6.29
C ALA A 441 -6.01 -8.79 7.15
N LEU A 442 -5.73 -8.17 8.31
CA LEU A 442 -6.76 -7.67 9.22
C LEU A 442 -7.52 -6.46 8.64
N THR A 443 -6.83 -5.59 7.90
CA THR A 443 -7.47 -4.49 7.17
C THR A 443 -8.41 -5.04 6.10
N ARG A 444 -8.00 -6.09 5.39
CA ARG A 444 -8.83 -6.78 4.38
C ARG A 444 -9.96 -7.58 5.00
N ALA A 445 -9.79 -8.15 6.20
CA ALA A 445 -10.84 -8.84 6.93
C ALA A 445 -12.03 -7.90 7.20
N LYS A 446 -11.78 -6.63 7.56
CA LYS A 446 -12.84 -5.63 7.71
C LYS A 446 -13.60 -5.39 6.41
N THR A 447 -12.90 -5.33 5.27
CA THR A 447 -13.58 -5.22 3.98
C THR A 447 -14.36 -6.49 3.64
N CYS A 448 -13.88 -7.68 4.03
CA CYS A 448 -14.60 -8.93 3.82
C CYS A 448 -15.91 -8.98 4.61
N VAL A 449 -15.93 -8.54 5.87
CA VAL A 449 -17.15 -8.42 6.69
C VAL A 449 -18.22 -7.55 6.03
N ALA A 450 -17.82 -6.49 5.33
CA ALA A 450 -18.75 -5.62 4.63
C ALA A 450 -19.41 -6.30 3.40
N HIS A 451 -18.76 -7.30 2.81
CA HIS A 451 -19.26 -8.04 1.64
C HIS A 451 -19.94 -9.36 2.02
N ASP A 452 -19.48 -10.02 3.08
CA ASP A 452 -20.02 -11.29 3.58
C ASP A 452 -20.26 -11.16 5.09
N ALA A 453 -21.53 -11.01 5.47
CA ALA A 453 -21.92 -10.89 6.88
C ALA A 453 -21.66 -12.18 7.69
N SER A 454 -21.47 -13.33 7.03
CA SER A 454 -21.09 -14.58 7.69
C SER A 454 -19.59 -14.65 8.01
N PHE A 455 -18.79 -13.72 7.48
CA PHE A 455 -17.37 -13.67 7.72
C PHE A 455 -17.07 -13.31 9.19
N ALA A 456 -16.44 -14.24 9.90
CA ALA A 456 -15.95 -14.02 11.26
C ALA A 456 -14.59 -14.71 11.44
N LEU A 457 -13.72 -14.11 12.26
CA LEU A 457 -12.50 -14.79 12.68
C LEU A 457 -12.81 -15.71 13.86
N PRO A 458 -12.42 -16.99 13.83
CA PRO A 458 -12.59 -17.89 14.96
C PRO A 458 -11.94 -17.35 16.24
N PRO A 459 -12.57 -17.49 17.43
CA PRO A 459 -12.01 -16.97 18.69
C PRO A 459 -10.57 -17.45 18.96
N ALA A 460 -10.28 -18.72 18.70
CA ALA A 460 -8.94 -19.28 18.86
C ALA A 460 -7.90 -18.61 17.94
N LEU A 461 -8.31 -18.23 16.72
CA LEU A 461 -7.44 -17.50 15.80
C LEU A 461 -7.21 -16.07 16.29
N VAL A 462 -8.24 -15.41 16.81
CA VAL A 462 -8.12 -14.08 17.41
C VAL A 462 -7.15 -14.09 18.61
N ASP A 463 -7.24 -15.08 19.49
CA ASP A 463 -6.30 -15.24 20.62
C ASP A 463 -4.86 -15.47 20.15
N ARG A 464 -4.67 -16.25 19.08
CA ARG A 464 -3.35 -16.45 18.46
C ARG A 464 -2.81 -15.16 17.85
N ILE A 465 -3.64 -14.39 17.14
CA ILE A 465 -3.26 -13.08 16.59
C ILE A 465 -2.81 -12.15 17.72
N LEU A 466 -3.59 -12.05 18.80
CA LEU A 466 -3.24 -11.21 19.95
C LEU A 466 -1.91 -11.65 20.57
N THR A 467 -1.71 -12.96 20.78
CA THR A 467 -0.43 -13.52 21.26
C THR A 467 0.74 -13.13 20.36
N ALA A 468 0.59 -13.27 19.04
CA ALA A 468 1.62 -12.87 18.08
C ALA A 468 1.89 -11.36 18.12
N LEU A 469 0.86 -10.52 18.27
CA LEU A 469 1.04 -9.07 18.40
C LEU A 469 1.77 -8.70 19.71
N TRP A 470 1.44 -9.37 20.82
CA TRP A 470 2.09 -9.12 22.12
C TRP A 470 3.57 -9.48 22.13
N ALA A 471 3.94 -10.56 21.45
CA ALA A 471 5.34 -10.97 21.29
C ALA A 471 6.17 -9.98 20.46
N ASN A 472 5.50 -9.14 19.65
CA ASN A 472 6.12 -8.21 18.71
C ASN A 472 5.95 -6.74 19.08
N TRP A 473 5.36 -6.48 20.24
CA TRP A 473 5.00 -5.14 20.67
C TRP A 473 6.20 -4.27 21.07
N GLU A 474 7.24 -4.92 21.58
CA GLU A 474 8.49 -4.30 22.03
C GLU A 474 9.67 -4.82 21.20
N ASP A 475 9.40 -5.13 19.92
CA ASP A 475 10.43 -5.59 18.98
C ASP A 475 11.57 -4.57 18.87
N PRO A 476 12.85 -5.03 18.79
CA PRO A 476 13.99 -4.12 18.67
C PRO A 476 13.92 -3.24 17.42
N LEU A 477 13.27 -3.70 16.35
CA LEU A 477 13.08 -2.91 15.14
C LEU A 477 11.78 -2.07 15.25
N THR A 478 11.94 -0.76 15.35
CA THR A 478 10.81 0.19 15.45
C THR A 478 9.82 0.07 14.29
N GLN A 479 10.27 -0.32 13.09
CA GLN A 479 9.39 -0.55 11.94
C GLN A 479 8.46 -1.75 12.19
N THR A 480 8.97 -2.86 12.75
CA THR A 480 8.15 -4.03 13.13
C THR A 480 7.10 -3.65 14.18
N VAL A 481 7.50 -2.86 15.19
CA VAL A 481 6.57 -2.35 16.22
C VAL A 481 5.43 -1.53 15.59
N LYS A 482 5.74 -0.65 14.63
CA LYS A 482 4.71 0.13 13.92
C LYS A 482 3.73 -0.75 13.14
N GLU A 483 4.22 -1.81 12.49
CA GLU A 483 3.33 -2.74 11.78
C GLU A 483 2.49 -3.59 12.75
N ALA A 484 3.04 -4.03 13.88
CA ALA A 484 2.29 -4.73 14.93
C ALA A 484 1.20 -3.83 15.55
N GLN A 485 1.51 -2.55 15.82
CA GLN A 485 0.53 -1.58 16.30
C GLN A 485 -0.58 -1.34 15.27
N GLY A 486 -0.21 -1.17 13.99
CA GLY A 486 -1.19 -1.03 12.90
C GLY A 486 -2.07 -2.27 12.73
N ALA A 487 -1.51 -3.47 12.90
CA ALA A 487 -2.28 -4.72 12.90
C ALA A 487 -3.25 -4.80 14.07
N PHE A 488 -2.84 -4.39 15.28
CA PHE A 488 -3.73 -4.31 16.43
C PHE A 488 -4.86 -3.31 16.23
N GLU A 489 -4.58 -2.12 15.70
CA GLU A 489 -5.61 -1.15 15.36
C GLU A 489 -6.60 -1.69 14.33
N ALA A 490 -6.12 -2.42 13.32
CA ALA A 490 -6.96 -3.10 12.34
C ALA A 490 -7.87 -4.17 12.99
N LEU A 491 -7.32 -4.99 13.90
CA LEU A 491 -8.10 -5.97 14.66
C LEU A 491 -9.15 -5.29 15.55
N ALA A 492 -8.77 -4.26 16.30
CA ALA A 492 -9.70 -3.48 17.13
C ALA A 492 -10.73 -2.73 16.28
N ASN A 493 -10.44 -2.42 15.02
CA ASN A 493 -11.40 -1.84 14.06
C ASN A 493 -12.41 -2.87 13.54
N LEU A 494 -11.98 -4.13 13.40
CA LEU A 494 -12.85 -5.24 13.03
C LEU A 494 -13.90 -5.51 14.12
N TYR A 495 -13.49 -5.42 15.39
CA TYR A 495 -14.33 -5.67 16.56
C TYR A 495 -14.83 -4.41 17.26
N ALA A 496 -14.87 -3.27 16.56
CA ALA A 496 -15.24 -1.99 17.18
C ALA A 496 -16.64 -1.99 17.81
N SER A 497 -17.57 -2.80 17.27
CA SER A 497 -18.94 -2.94 17.79
C SER A 497 -19.11 -4.06 18.83
N SER A 498 -18.05 -4.84 19.09
CA SER A 498 -18.10 -5.99 19.99
C SER A 498 -17.55 -5.62 21.37
N GLU A 499 -18.42 -5.11 22.25
CA GLU A 499 -18.04 -4.67 23.59
C GLU A 499 -17.29 -5.75 24.39
N ASN A 500 -17.83 -6.98 24.39
CA ASN A 500 -17.21 -8.15 25.04
C ASN A 500 -15.77 -8.42 24.59
N PHE A 501 -15.44 -8.15 23.32
CA PHE A 501 -14.09 -8.33 22.82
C PHE A 501 -13.17 -7.23 23.36
N LEU A 502 -13.61 -5.97 23.27
CA LEU A 502 -12.82 -4.81 23.71
C LEU A 502 -12.55 -4.87 25.23
N GLU A 503 -13.54 -5.26 26.03
CA GLU A 503 -13.41 -5.42 27.49
C GLU A 503 -12.43 -6.54 27.86
N ARG A 504 -12.50 -7.70 27.17
CA ARG A 504 -11.54 -8.79 27.39
C ARG A 504 -10.11 -8.38 27.04
N VAL A 505 -9.91 -7.67 25.93
CA VAL A 505 -8.59 -7.17 25.53
C VAL A 505 -8.08 -6.14 26.54
N ALA A 506 -8.93 -5.20 26.97
CA ALA A 506 -8.57 -4.21 27.98
C ALA A 506 -8.16 -4.86 29.31
N SER A 507 -8.91 -5.85 29.78
CA SER A 507 -8.63 -6.57 31.02
C SER A 507 -7.25 -7.24 30.98
N ARG A 508 -6.94 -7.97 29.90
CA ARG A 508 -5.62 -8.59 29.70
C ARG A 508 -4.49 -7.56 29.63
N LEU A 509 -4.73 -6.39 29.04
CA LEU A 509 -3.73 -5.33 28.93
C LEU A 509 -3.43 -4.66 30.27
N VAL A 510 -4.46 -4.41 31.08
CA VAL A 510 -4.33 -3.83 32.42
C VAL A 510 -3.57 -4.76 33.37
N GLU A 511 -3.75 -6.07 33.23
CA GLU A 511 -3.03 -7.09 34.01
C GLU A 511 -1.53 -7.15 33.69
N ARG A 512 -1.08 -6.58 32.57
CA ARG A 512 0.36 -6.50 32.27
C ARG A 512 1.05 -5.58 33.29
N GLY A 513 2.30 -5.93 33.59
CA GLY A 513 3.11 -5.18 34.56
C GLY A 513 3.19 -3.68 34.24
N VAL A 514 3.15 -2.86 35.30
CA VAL A 514 3.29 -1.39 35.24
C VAL A 514 4.49 -0.92 34.39
N PRO A 515 5.66 -1.59 34.38
CA PRO A 515 6.80 -1.15 33.55
C PRO A 515 6.75 -1.64 32.08
N SER A 516 5.69 -2.29 31.60
CA SER A 516 5.61 -2.71 30.19
C SER A 516 5.03 -1.62 29.29
N LYS A 517 5.76 -1.22 28.24
CA LYS A 517 5.23 -0.31 27.20
C LYS A 517 4.04 -0.94 26.47
N GLY A 518 4.09 -2.27 26.33
CA GLY A 518 3.03 -3.12 25.81
C GLY A 518 1.73 -3.14 26.61
N ARG A 519 1.64 -2.38 27.71
CA ARG A 519 0.39 -2.03 28.39
C ARG A 519 -0.22 -0.73 27.85
N TYR A 520 0.53 0.35 27.85
CA TYR A 520 -0.03 1.70 27.67
C TYR A 520 -0.39 2.04 26.22
N VAL A 521 0.47 1.72 25.25
CA VAL A 521 0.21 2.05 23.83
C VAL A 521 -1.02 1.31 23.29
N PRO A 522 -1.20 -0.02 23.49
CA PRO A 522 -2.40 -0.69 23.02
C PRO A 522 -3.65 -0.23 23.75
N LEU A 523 -3.57 0.07 25.07
CA LEU A 523 -4.70 0.69 25.79
C LEU A 523 -5.07 2.05 25.18
N ALA A 524 -4.08 2.88 24.84
CA ALA A 524 -4.33 4.18 24.21
C ALA A 524 -5.06 4.02 22.87
N ALA A 525 -4.70 3.03 22.05
CA ALA A 525 -5.40 2.71 20.80
C ALA A 525 -6.80 2.12 21.01
N LEU A 526 -7.06 1.51 22.17
CA LEU A 526 -8.33 0.87 22.50
C LEU A 526 -9.36 1.87 23.08
N VAL A 527 -8.90 2.86 23.87
CA VAL A 527 -9.74 3.86 24.54
C VAL A 527 -10.77 4.52 23.63
N PRO A 528 -10.44 4.99 22.40
CA PRO A 528 -11.43 5.63 21.53
C PRO A 528 -12.61 4.74 21.15
N LYS A 529 -12.45 3.41 21.22
CA LYS A 529 -13.45 2.40 20.83
C LYS A 529 -14.20 1.85 22.02
N LEU A 530 -13.49 1.49 23.09
CA LEU A 530 -14.08 0.93 24.32
C LEU A 530 -14.80 2.00 25.14
N GLY A 531 -14.28 3.22 25.13
CA GLY A 531 -14.70 4.29 26.02
C GLY A 531 -13.85 4.39 27.28
N ALA A 532 -13.76 5.60 27.82
CA ALA A 532 -12.92 5.88 28.98
C ALA A 532 -13.59 5.41 30.28
N ARG A 533 -14.91 5.56 30.42
CA ARG A 533 -15.67 5.07 31.57
C ARG A 533 -15.49 3.58 31.80
N LYS A 534 -15.77 2.76 30.77
CA LYS A 534 -15.62 1.31 30.84
C LYS A 534 -14.20 0.88 31.22
N LEU A 535 -13.18 1.54 30.68
CA LEU A 535 -11.79 1.23 31.04
C LEU A 535 -11.49 1.58 32.51
N LEU A 536 -12.06 2.68 33.02
CA LEU A 536 -11.93 3.05 34.43
C LEU A 536 -12.76 2.14 35.35
N ASP A 537 -13.86 1.55 34.88
CA ASP A 537 -14.59 0.52 35.61
C ASP A 537 -13.77 -0.76 35.76
N ILE A 538 -13.04 -1.16 34.70
CA ILE A 538 -12.09 -2.28 34.74
C ILE A 538 -10.91 -1.96 35.68
N ARG A 539 -10.38 -0.72 35.64
CA ARG A 539 -9.26 -0.30 36.48
C ARG A 539 -9.39 1.15 36.98
N PRO A 540 -10.00 1.37 38.16
CA PRO A 540 -10.24 2.72 38.68
C PRO A 540 -8.96 3.54 38.91
N ASN A 541 -7.88 2.87 39.33
CA ASN A 541 -6.60 3.52 39.66
C ASN A 541 -5.65 3.66 38.45
N LEU A 542 -6.15 3.46 37.22
CA LEU A 542 -5.30 3.45 36.01
C LEU A 542 -4.49 4.74 35.82
N LEU A 543 -5.07 5.90 36.16
CA LEU A 543 -4.35 7.18 36.08
C LEU A 543 -3.18 7.24 37.07
N GLU A 544 -3.39 6.82 38.33
CA GLU A 544 -2.35 6.82 39.36
C GLU A 544 -1.22 5.85 39.00
N GLU A 545 -1.57 4.66 38.51
CA GLU A 545 -0.60 3.66 38.05
C GLU A 545 0.21 4.17 36.84
N SER A 546 -0.46 4.83 35.89
CA SER A 546 0.20 5.42 34.72
C SER A 546 1.15 6.55 35.11
N LEU A 547 0.78 7.38 36.09
CA LEU A 547 1.64 8.44 36.63
C LEU A 547 2.81 7.87 37.43
N ASP A 548 2.61 6.79 38.19
CA ASP A 548 3.69 6.14 38.93
C ASP A 548 4.72 5.48 37.99
N ALA A 549 4.24 4.88 36.90
CA ALA A 549 5.07 4.28 35.83
C ALA A 549 6.01 5.28 35.16
N MET A 550 5.71 6.58 35.20
CA MET A 550 6.55 7.64 34.64
C MET A 550 7.90 7.82 35.36
N ARG A 551 8.17 7.05 36.42
CA ARG A 551 9.52 6.90 36.96
C ARG A 551 10.49 6.17 36.03
N ASP A 552 9.98 5.40 35.07
CA ASP A 552 10.76 4.67 34.08
C ASP A 552 10.77 5.44 32.75
N ASP A 553 11.97 5.82 32.29
CA ASP A 553 12.16 6.53 31.02
C ASP A 553 11.60 5.78 29.82
N SER A 554 11.76 4.46 29.83
CA SER A 554 11.40 3.63 28.70
C SER A 554 9.88 3.63 28.50
N VAL A 555 9.11 3.84 29.56
CA VAL A 555 7.64 3.74 29.61
C VAL A 555 6.97 5.11 29.62
N CYS A 556 7.63 6.15 30.13
CA CYS A 556 7.02 7.44 30.42
C CYS A 556 6.26 8.05 29.22
N CYS A 557 6.82 7.97 28.01
CA CYS A 557 6.17 8.46 26.78
C CYS A 557 4.91 7.63 26.42
N ALA A 558 4.97 6.31 26.61
CA ALA A 558 3.84 5.41 26.37
C ALA A 558 2.70 5.66 27.37
N ALA A 559 3.02 5.83 28.65
CA ALA A 559 2.06 6.20 29.69
C ALA A 559 1.42 7.57 29.43
N GLY A 560 2.21 8.55 28.97
CA GLY A 560 1.69 9.86 28.56
C GLY A 560 0.71 9.77 27.39
N THR A 561 0.97 8.89 26.42
CA THR A 561 0.07 8.61 25.30
C THR A 561 -1.27 8.04 25.79
N LEU A 562 -1.26 7.12 26.76
CA LEU A 562 -2.50 6.63 27.37
C LEU A 562 -3.26 7.74 28.08
N ILE A 563 -2.59 8.55 28.92
CA ILE A 563 -3.24 9.65 29.65
C ILE A 563 -3.88 10.65 28.67
N LYS A 564 -3.21 10.94 27.56
CA LYS A 564 -3.75 11.80 26.50
C LYS A 564 -5.07 11.26 25.95
N GLU A 565 -5.10 10.03 25.47
CA GLU A 565 -6.31 9.44 24.86
C GLU A 565 -7.41 9.20 25.91
N LEU A 566 -7.05 8.73 27.10
CA LEU A 566 -7.98 8.50 28.22
C LEU A 566 -8.65 9.79 28.68
N SER A 567 -7.87 10.85 28.91
CA SER A 567 -8.41 12.12 29.37
C SER A 567 -9.27 12.81 28.33
N ALA A 568 -8.90 12.72 27.04
CA ALA A 568 -9.68 13.26 25.93
C ALA A 568 -11.04 12.58 25.85
N LYS A 569 -11.04 11.25 25.80
CA LYS A 569 -12.26 10.45 25.66
C LYS A 569 -13.18 10.56 26.88
N LEU A 570 -12.61 10.62 28.09
CA LEU A 570 -13.40 10.82 29.31
C LEU A 570 -14.11 12.17 29.34
N LEU A 571 -13.44 13.23 28.92
CA LEU A 571 -14.05 14.56 28.84
C LEU A 571 -15.17 14.56 27.81
N ASP A 572 -14.92 14.03 26.61
CA ASP A 572 -15.92 13.94 25.55
C ASP A 572 -17.17 13.13 26.01
N GLU A 573 -16.99 12.03 26.75
CA GLU A 573 -18.09 11.24 27.33
C GLU A 573 -18.89 12.01 28.38
N MET A 574 -18.21 12.69 29.32
CA MET A 574 -18.87 13.51 30.34
C MET A 574 -19.65 14.69 29.73
N GLU A 575 -19.13 15.30 28.66
CA GLU A 575 -19.82 16.37 27.92
C GLU A 575 -21.06 15.85 27.17
N GLU A 576 -21.01 14.63 26.64
CA GLU A 576 -22.16 13.97 26.03
C GLU A 576 -23.25 13.65 27.07
N GLU A 577 -22.85 13.14 28.25
CA GLU A 577 -23.75 12.92 29.40
C GLU A 577 -24.43 14.22 29.85
N GLU A 578 -23.69 15.32 29.95
CA GLU A 578 -24.25 16.63 30.33
C GLU A 578 -25.23 17.17 29.27
N ARG A 579 -24.91 17.03 27.97
CA ARG A 579 -25.79 17.45 26.87
C ARG A 579 -27.07 16.62 26.80
N THR A 580 -26.97 15.30 26.96
CA THR A 580 -28.13 14.40 26.95
C THR A 580 -29.03 14.63 28.15
N ALA A 581 -28.46 14.87 29.34
CA ALA A 581 -29.22 15.26 30.53
C ALA A 581 -29.93 16.60 30.37
N ALA A 582 -29.28 17.61 29.78
CA ALA A 582 -29.89 18.91 29.51
C ALA A 582 -31.04 18.81 28.50
N ALA A 583 -30.89 17.98 27.45
CA ALA A 583 -31.93 17.73 26.44
C ALA A 583 -33.14 16.96 27.02
N ALA A 584 -32.91 15.99 27.91
CA ALA A 584 -33.98 15.29 28.61
C ALA A 584 -34.74 16.23 29.58
N GLY A 585 -34.02 17.13 30.26
CA GLY A 585 -34.60 18.13 31.15
C GLY A 585 -35.45 19.17 30.42
N SER A 586 -35.03 19.62 29.22
CA SER A 586 -35.81 20.55 28.40
C SER A 586 -37.04 19.91 27.76
N ALA A 587 -36.95 18.64 27.34
CA ALA A 587 -38.10 17.88 26.85
C ALA A 587 -39.15 17.62 27.95
N ALA A 588 -38.71 17.36 29.19
CA ALA A 588 -39.59 17.23 30.34
C ALA A 588 -40.26 18.58 30.73
N ALA A 589 -39.56 19.70 30.58
CA ALA A 589 -40.11 21.04 30.81
C ALA A 589 -41.09 21.49 29.71
N ALA A 590 -40.90 21.07 28.45
CA ALA A 590 -41.84 21.32 27.36
C ALA A 590 -43.17 20.56 27.52
N GLY A 591 -43.16 19.42 28.22
CA GLY A 591 -44.37 18.65 28.54
C GLY A 591 -45.20 19.19 29.71
N SER A 592 -44.70 20.16 30.49
CA SER A 592 -45.36 20.69 31.69
C SER A 592 -45.98 22.08 31.53
N GLY A 593 -46.04 22.63 30.32
CA GLY A 593 -46.87 23.80 30.01
C GLY A 593 -46.50 25.09 30.76
N ILE A 594 -45.22 25.28 31.10
CA ILE A 594 -44.73 26.52 31.72
C ILE A 594 -44.14 27.43 30.63
N GLU A 595 -44.66 28.65 30.53
CA GLU A 595 -44.27 29.64 29.50
C GLU A 595 -42.77 29.99 29.53
N PRO A 596 -42.16 30.24 28.34
CA PRO A 596 -40.74 30.53 28.22
C PRO A 596 -40.47 32.02 28.49
N GLY A 597 -39.93 32.33 29.67
CA GLY A 597 -39.53 33.67 30.05
C GLY A 597 -38.18 33.70 30.75
N THR A 598 -37.08 33.46 30.02
CA THR A 598 -35.73 34.01 30.30
C THR A 598 -34.79 33.69 29.13
N PRO A 599 -33.88 34.59 28.75
CA PRO A 599 -33.08 34.42 27.54
C PRO A 599 -32.13 33.24 27.71
N GLU A 600 -32.11 32.36 26.70
CA GLU A 600 -31.11 31.33 26.52
C GLU A 600 -29.72 31.93 26.72
N ARG A 601 -29.05 31.54 27.82
CA ARG A 601 -27.64 31.84 28.01
C ARG A 601 -26.88 31.07 26.93
N PRO A 602 -26.06 31.73 26.09
CA PRO A 602 -25.34 31.02 25.04
C PRO A 602 -24.44 29.97 25.70
N SER A 603 -24.53 28.74 25.18
CA SER A 603 -23.67 27.61 25.53
C SER A 603 -22.21 28.05 25.64
N SER A 604 -21.54 27.67 26.73
CA SER A 604 -20.11 27.87 27.04
C SER A 604 -19.25 28.22 25.81
N GLU A 605 -18.82 29.48 25.71
CA GLU A 605 -17.94 29.91 24.63
C GLU A 605 -16.60 29.16 24.70
N ARG A 606 -16.29 28.43 23.62
CA ARG A 606 -15.06 27.65 23.46
C ARG A 606 -14.03 28.48 22.71
N TRP A 607 -12.94 28.84 23.38
CA TRP A 607 -11.82 29.54 22.75
C TRP A 607 -10.73 28.54 22.36
N VAL A 608 -10.42 28.46 21.07
CA VAL A 608 -9.31 27.66 20.53
C VAL A 608 -8.22 28.61 20.05
N ILE A 609 -7.04 28.53 20.66
CA ILE A 609 -5.86 29.33 20.26
C ILE A 609 -4.92 28.41 19.47
N GLY A 610 -4.65 28.76 18.20
CA GLY A 610 -3.71 28.07 17.30
C GLY A 610 -3.12 29.00 16.25
N ASN A 611 -2.09 28.56 15.51
CA ASN A 611 -1.31 29.37 14.53
C ASN A 611 -2.08 29.85 13.28
N GLY A 612 -3.39 29.63 13.19
CA GLY A 612 -4.27 30.18 12.16
C GLY A 612 -5.33 31.07 12.81
N SER A 613 -5.61 32.22 12.21
CA SER A 613 -6.60 33.22 12.66
C SER A 613 -7.84 32.58 13.29
N GLY A 614 -7.94 32.63 14.62
CA GLY A 614 -9.06 32.04 15.36
C GLY A 614 -10.40 32.63 14.90
N LYS A 615 -11.23 31.82 14.24
CA LYS A 615 -12.60 32.21 13.90
C LYS A 615 -13.52 31.93 15.09
N ARG A 616 -14.26 32.95 15.53
CA ARG A 616 -15.37 32.80 16.48
C ARG A 616 -16.49 31.96 15.84
N GLY A 617 -17.06 31.03 16.61
CA GLY A 617 -18.39 30.46 16.34
C GLY A 617 -18.48 29.24 15.41
N GLY A 618 -17.41 28.48 15.19
CA GLY A 618 -17.49 27.24 14.39
C GLY A 618 -18.09 26.06 15.16
N VAL A 619 -19.21 25.50 14.67
CA VAL A 619 -19.73 24.19 15.14
C VAL A 619 -18.79 23.10 14.65
N ASP A 620 -18.07 22.48 15.58
CA ASP A 620 -17.00 21.53 15.30
C ASP A 620 -17.57 20.15 14.93
N LYS A 621 -17.37 19.73 13.67
CA LYS A 621 -17.70 18.40 13.17
C LYS A 621 -16.62 17.39 13.56
N GLY A 622 -16.42 17.17 14.86
CA GLY A 622 -15.93 15.93 15.49
C GLY A 622 -14.72 15.18 14.91
N ARG A 623 -13.89 15.74 14.03
CA ARG A 623 -12.73 15.03 13.45
C ARG A 623 -11.52 15.95 13.31
N GLY A 624 -10.55 15.73 14.19
CA GLY A 624 -9.16 16.16 14.04
C GLY A 624 -8.84 17.48 14.75
N ARG A 625 -8.64 17.44 16.08
CA ARG A 625 -8.03 18.55 16.82
C ARG A 625 -6.60 18.77 16.30
N GLY A 626 -6.26 20.00 15.93
CA GLY A 626 -4.95 20.36 15.39
C GLY A 626 -3.81 20.07 16.38
N ARG A 627 -2.60 19.82 15.86
CA ARG A 627 -1.45 19.39 16.67
C ARG A 627 -1.01 20.45 17.71
N ASP A 628 -1.41 21.71 17.54
CA ASP A 628 -0.96 22.89 18.32
C ASP A 628 -2.11 23.74 18.94
N GLU A 629 -3.32 23.19 19.06
CA GLU A 629 -4.48 23.94 19.57
C GLU A 629 -4.60 23.85 21.10
N VAL A 630 -4.74 25.00 21.77
CA VAL A 630 -5.01 25.10 23.23
C VAL A 630 -6.46 25.56 23.43
N CYS A 631 -7.22 24.81 24.23
CA CYS A 631 -8.60 25.15 24.58
C CYS A 631 -8.68 25.92 25.90
N ILE A 632 -9.29 27.10 25.87
CA ILE A 632 -9.74 27.85 27.06
C ILE A 632 -11.26 27.83 27.08
N ARG A 633 -11.85 27.33 28.16
CA ARG A 633 -13.30 27.23 28.32
C ARG A 633 -13.78 28.24 29.36
N GLU A 634 -14.62 29.19 28.95
CA GLU A 634 -15.29 30.11 29.88
C GLU A 634 -16.57 29.45 30.41
N GLY A 635 -16.57 29.12 31.70
CA GLY A 635 -17.69 28.44 32.37
C GLY A 635 -17.36 27.02 32.80
N CYS A 636 -17.70 26.68 34.04
CA CYS A 636 -17.44 25.38 34.65
C CYS A 636 -18.69 24.48 34.45
N GLY A 637 -18.85 23.92 33.25
CA GLY A 637 -19.84 22.86 33.03
C GLY A 637 -19.62 21.70 34.02
N ALA A 638 -20.67 20.99 34.38
CA ALA A 638 -20.59 19.90 35.36
C ALA A 638 -19.60 18.82 34.92
N ALA A 639 -19.52 18.55 33.61
CA ALA A 639 -18.56 17.64 32.99
C ALA A 639 -17.10 18.08 33.23
N VAL A 640 -16.77 19.33 32.95
CA VAL A 640 -15.39 19.86 33.13
C VAL A 640 -15.00 19.83 34.61
N ALA A 641 -15.93 20.15 35.52
CA ALA A 641 -15.68 20.08 36.95
C ALA A 641 -15.43 18.64 37.43
N ALA A 642 -16.22 17.67 36.96
CA ALA A 642 -16.02 16.25 37.28
C ALA A 642 -14.70 15.72 36.70
N TRP A 643 -14.38 16.08 35.45
CA TRP A 643 -13.13 15.73 34.80
C TRP A 643 -11.90 16.30 35.53
N ARG A 644 -11.94 17.57 35.97
CA ARG A 644 -10.90 18.18 36.81
C ARG A 644 -10.71 17.44 38.14
N ARG A 645 -11.81 17.00 38.79
CA ARG A 645 -11.75 16.22 40.04
C ARG A 645 -11.08 14.86 39.85
N TRP A 646 -11.21 14.26 38.67
CA TRP A 646 -10.59 12.98 38.35
C TRP A 646 -9.06 13.07 38.26
N TRP A 647 -8.51 14.05 37.53
CA TRP A 647 -7.06 14.06 37.27
C TRP A 647 -6.23 15.00 38.16
N ILE A 648 -6.78 16.12 38.65
CA ILE A 648 -5.98 17.11 39.40
C ILE A 648 -5.37 16.53 40.68
N PRO A 649 -6.13 15.84 41.56
CA PRO A 649 -5.56 15.29 42.79
C PRO A 649 -4.39 14.31 42.59
N PRO A 650 -4.49 13.29 41.72
CA PRO A 650 -3.38 12.35 41.51
C PRO A 650 -2.18 13.00 40.81
N THR A 651 -2.39 13.88 39.82
CA THR A 651 -1.31 14.63 39.17
C THR A 651 -0.58 15.54 40.16
N LEU A 652 -1.32 16.26 41.01
CA LEU A 652 -0.73 17.10 42.07
C LEU A 652 0.10 16.26 43.06
N ALA A 653 -0.40 15.08 43.44
CA ALA A 653 0.33 14.17 44.31
C ALA A 653 1.67 13.75 43.68
N THR A 654 1.67 13.37 42.40
CA THR A 654 2.87 12.98 41.65
C THR A 654 3.86 14.13 41.48
N LEU A 655 3.39 15.33 41.14
CA LEU A 655 4.25 16.53 41.01
C LEU A 655 4.92 16.94 42.32
N LEU A 656 4.37 16.53 43.47
CA LEU A 656 4.93 16.80 44.80
C LEU A 656 5.90 15.71 45.29
N ARG A 657 6.04 14.60 44.57
CA ARG A 657 7.01 13.55 44.90
C ARG A 657 8.43 13.97 44.52
N PRO A 658 9.46 13.53 45.26
CA PRO A 658 10.84 13.89 44.99
C PRO A 658 11.45 13.11 43.81
N GLY A 659 10.83 12.01 43.38
CA GLY A 659 11.37 11.11 42.36
C GLY A 659 11.22 11.58 40.91
N ARG A 660 11.64 10.71 39.99
CA ARG A 660 11.62 10.95 38.54
C ARG A 660 10.20 11.04 37.98
N GLU A 661 9.23 10.38 38.61
CA GLU A 661 7.82 10.42 38.24
C GLU A 661 7.28 11.86 38.14
N ARG A 662 7.84 12.80 38.91
CA ARG A 662 7.52 14.23 38.81
C ARG A 662 7.94 14.83 37.46
N VAL A 663 9.15 14.53 37.01
CA VAL A 663 9.69 15.03 35.73
C VAL A 663 8.90 14.41 34.58
N GLY A 664 8.68 13.09 34.64
CA GLY A 664 7.89 12.37 33.65
C GLY A 664 6.45 12.89 33.56
N CYS A 665 5.79 13.08 34.71
CA CYS A 665 4.46 13.67 34.79
C CYS A 665 4.41 15.09 34.20
N ALA A 666 5.38 15.95 34.54
CA ALA A 666 5.44 17.32 34.04
C ALA A 666 5.69 17.38 32.52
N GLN A 667 6.47 16.44 31.97
CA GLN A 667 6.86 16.42 30.56
C GLN A 667 5.85 15.70 29.66
N TYR A 668 5.24 14.59 30.13
CA TYR A 668 4.47 13.68 29.28
C TYR A 668 2.99 13.56 29.66
N ALA A 669 2.56 13.91 30.88
CA ALA A 669 1.14 13.88 31.26
C ALA A 669 0.51 15.28 31.24
N LEU A 670 1.11 16.21 31.98
CA LEU A 670 0.55 17.55 32.23
C LEU A 670 0.27 18.34 30.94
N PRO A 671 1.13 18.34 29.90
CA PRO A 671 0.84 19.10 28.68
C PRO A 671 -0.43 18.61 27.97
N HIS A 672 -0.69 17.31 27.98
CA HIS A 672 -1.90 16.76 27.35
C HIS A 672 -3.16 17.14 28.13
N LEU A 673 -3.11 17.09 29.46
CA LEU A 673 -4.21 17.51 30.33
C LEU A 673 -4.48 19.02 30.19
N MET A 674 -3.44 19.85 30.17
CA MET A 674 -3.57 21.31 30.00
C MET A 674 -4.08 21.72 28.62
N ARG A 675 -3.80 20.96 27.55
CA ARG A 675 -4.35 21.26 26.22
C ARG A 675 -5.87 21.09 26.15
N GLN A 676 -6.44 20.18 26.93
CA GLN A 676 -7.89 19.94 26.96
C GLN A 676 -8.64 21.11 27.59
N ASP A 677 -8.07 21.69 28.65
CA ASP A 677 -8.62 22.86 29.34
C ASP A 677 -7.51 23.60 30.11
N ALA A 678 -7.03 24.69 29.54
CA ALA A 678 -5.94 25.46 30.13
C ALA A 678 -6.34 26.17 31.44
N ALA A 679 -7.63 26.44 31.65
CA ALA A 679 -8.14 27.06 32.88
C ALA A 679 -7.94 26.16 34.11
N SER A 680 -7.73 24.86 33.92
CA SER A 680 -7.37 23.93 34.99
C SER A 680 -6.08 24.29 35.74
N ILE A 681 -5.20 25.12 35.16
CA ILE A 681 -3.97 25.57 35.83
C ILE A 681 -4.24 26.28 37.16
N VAL A 682 -5.36 27.04 37.25
CA VAL A 682 -5.75 27.78 38.45
C VAL A 682 -5.95 26.82 39.63
N PHE A 683 -6.68 25.75 39.40
CA PHE A 683 -6.98 24.72 40.41
C PHE A 683 -5.73 23.95 40.82
N LEU A 684 -4.82 23.69 39.87
CA LEU A 684 -3.56 23.02 40.14
C LEU A 684 -2.63 23.89 41.01
N LEU A 685 -2.54 25.20 40.72
CA LEU A 685 -1.78 26.18 41.51
C LEU A 685 -2.37 26.36 42.92
N GLU A 686 -3.69 26.40 43.04
CA GLU A 686 -4.37 26.47 44.34
C GLU A 686 -4.06 25.24 45.20
N GLY A 687 -4.09 24.05 44.60
CA GLY A 687 -3.70 22.79 45.24
C GLY A 687 -2.25 22.82 45.76
N LEU A 688 -1.30 23.31 44.94
CA LEU A 688 0.10 23.50 45.34
C LEU A 688 0.25 24.47 46.51
N LYS A 689 -0.46 25.61 46.48
CA LYS A 689 -0.47 26.61 47.57
C LYS A 689 -0.97 26.01 48.88
N ASN A 690 -2.05 25.22 48.82
CA ASN A 690 -2.64 24.58 49.99
C ASN A 690 -1.73 23.49 50.60
N LYS A 691 -1.03 22.71 49.77
CA LYS A 691 -0.02 21.74 50.25
C LYS A 691 1.20 22.43 50.86
N LYS A 692 1.67 23.56 50.30
CA LYS A 692 2.76 24.38 50.88
C LYS A 692 2.39 24.92 52.26
N LYS A 693 1.15 25.42 52.43
CA LYS A 693 0.61 25.85 53.74
C LYS A 693 0.57 24.70 54.75
N LYS A 694 0.13 23.49 54.34
CA LYS A 694 0.11 22.30 55.21
C LYS A 694 1.52 21.82 55.61
N LYS A 695 2.51 21.85 54.70
CA LYS A 695 3.92 21.56 55.04
C LYS A 695 4.50 22.55 56.05
N LYS A 696 4.25 23.86 55.87
CA LYS A 696 4.67 24.89 56.85
C LYS A 696 4.07 24.65 58.25
N LYS A 697 2.80 24.24 58.34
CA LYS A 697 2.16 23.91 59.63
C LYS A 697 2.71 22.64 60.28
N LYS A 698 3.14 21.63 59.50
CA LYS A 698 3.71 20.38 60.02
C LYS A 698 5.20 20.46 60.39
N GLY A 699 5.96 21.40 59.84
CA GLY A 699 7.37 21.64 60.19
C GLY A 699 7.56 22.60 61.37
N TRP A 700 6.48 22.93 62.09
CA TRP A 700 6.44 23.77 63.29
C TRP A 700 6.01 22.98 64.54
N TRP A 701 6.01 21.64 64.45
CA TRP A 701 5.76 20.71 65.54
C TRP A 701 6.95 19.78 65.72
#